data_AF-A0A6P9B5H4-F1
#
_entry.id   AF-A0A6P9B5H4-F1
#
_cell.length_a   1.000
_cell.length_b   1.000
_cell.length_c   1.000
_cell.angle_alpha   90.00
_cell.angle_beta   90.00
_cell.angle_gamma   90.00
#
_symmetry.space_group_name_H-M   'P 1'
#
loop_
_entity.id
_entity.type
_entity.pdbx_description
1 polymer ?
#
loop_
_entity_poly.entity_id
_entity_poly.type
_entity_poly.pdbx_seq_one_letter_code
_entity_poly.pdbx_strand_id
1 'polypeptide(L)'
;MDSGPVGPTRGRRRVRFTLLVLWALLLLTRSSEEEKKRENTRDVIFDVCATCHANATCVQKDGKDICECNYGFIGNGRTICSDKNECLSGICGEHAVCHNTHGSYYCVCHVGFQASNKHGTFIPNDGTKCMVVDCGPPPYIPNTLSAPVNKTTYGNQILYTCQPNYVLESGNSAAFCNAKGKWEGADMVCKEIDCGKPPWLPNTDIIWNNSTTLGSTIYYKCKDGFQSFGEHNFSQCKISRKWENITFECKEIICGQPPVLSFSNMIWNGSTHPGSTVEYSCMKGFYSTGTKSHSVCTRNGSWEILDLRCKKVQDFVNITWKDPCVSWRRHYGSAGVNETYQITILMLGNESKETTDMLIKPPATEMAVNVCLQLRQHTNYTVEIIADSINLRLRLRIAHPVIHPVVEKTVFNNISIFNDTCIKWQRVPGRRQSEETYLIHLVGLRWYQKEFSHEMILNFTTDSWNPELCLNLSSGSNYTVNISTADLKHSVLIHLSVPLAGHWETPQVPSGILLNPSDPPSPQVEFMSTRDFIPLLSFLKAEGRNGPISSYQVIVIPGIPLCNFNCYSLTNLSYFSKGSESDSYMTAEFSAKSIPENRLTFVLGDRLYYGGYYNAPLKPRKAYCIVLRTVSKWNWMRTQSCVIWAHIRDISFPVQHLTMVILSSVAAISTIFLLLLCLACTFNSS
;
A
#
# COMPACT_ATOMS: atom_id res chain seq x y z
N MET A 1 52.24 43.32 -42.09
CA MET A 1 52.28 44.32 -43.18
C MET A 1 53.22 45.43 -42.77
N ASP A 2 53.68 46.23 -43.73
CA ASP A 2 54.48 47.46 -43.60
C ASP A 2 55.87 47.30 -42.92
N SER A 3 57.05 47.45 -43.55
CA SER A 3 57.53 48.00 -44.84
C SER A 3 58.09 49.44 -44.84
N GLY A 4 59.37 49.58 -44.48
CA GLY A 4 60.22 50.75 -44.77
C GLY A 4 60.06 51.97 -43.83
N PRO A 5 60.78 53.09 -44.08
CA PRO A 5 61.72 53.34 -45.18
C PRO A 5 63.12 53.91 -44.78
N VAL A 6 64.08 53.77 -45.71
CA VAL A 6 65.12 54.74 -46.16
C VAL A 6 65.69 55.79 -45.17
N GLY A 7 67.01 55.77 -44.92
CA GLY A 7 67.77 56.88 -44.30
C GLY A 7 68.43 57.83 -45.33
N PRO A 8 69.22 58.85 -44.92
CA PRO A 8 70.50 59.09 -45.64
C PRO A 8 71.66 59.78 -44.88
N THR A 9 72.83 59.79 -45.54
CA THR A 9 74.02 60.69 -45.42
C THR A 9 75.11 60.47 -44.35
N ARG A 10 76.34 61.03 -44.48
CA ARG A 10 77.35 60.94 -45.60
C ARG A 10 78.75 61.49 -45.18
N GLY A 11 79.79 60.64 -45.23
CA GLY A 11 81.20 61.07 -45.46
C GLY A 11 82.15 61.11 -44.24
N ARG A 12 83.47 61.36 -44.37
CA ARG A 12 84.29 61.59 -45.60
C ARG A 12 85.82 61.52 -45.33
N ARG A 13 86.55 60.58 -45.97
CA ARG A 13 87.98 60.65 -46.43
C ARG A 13 88.23 59.41 -47.32
N ARG A 14 88.62 59.53 -48.59
CA ARG A 14 89.98 59.80 -49.18
C ARG A 14 90.97 58.64 -48.93
N VAL A 15 91.66 58.07 -49.94
CA VAL A 15 91.53 58.18 -51.41
C VAL A 15 92.28 57.03 -52.14
N ARG A 16 91.76 56.54 -53.29
CA ARG A 16 92.37 56.02 -54.56
C ARG A 16 93.83 55.45 -54.58
N PHE A 17 94.30 54.53 -55.44
CA PHE A 17 93.84 53.67 -56.59
C PHE A 17 95.09 52.82 -57.07
N THR A 18 95.14 51.86 -58.02
CA THR A 18 94.21 51.20 -59.00
C THR A 18 94.76 49.81 -59.47
N LEU A 19 93.88 49.01 -60.10
CA LEU A 19 93.98 48.21 -61.37
C LEU A 19 95.26 48.32 -62.26
N LEU A 20 95.67 47.41 -63.17
CA LEU A 20 95.13 46.24 -63.94
C LEU A 20 96.27 45.17 -64.13
N VAL A 21 96.13 43.84 -64.26
CA VAL A 21 95.39 42.91 -65.17
C VAL A 21 96.10 42.51 -66.50
N LEU A 22 96.50 41.22 -66.58
CA LEU A 22 96.79 40.33 -67.74
C LEU A 22 97.98 40.56 -68.72
N TRP A 23 98.24 39.49 -69.50
CA TRP A 23 99.31 39.22 -70.51
C TRP A 23 100.69 38.86 -69.92
N ALA A 24 101.23 37.63 -69.95
CA ALA A 24 101.06 36.39 -70.74
C ALA A 24 102.01 36.19 -71.95
N LEU A 25 102.92 35.22 -71.78
CA LEU A 25 103.63 34.38 -72.78
C LEU A 25 104.83 34.94 -73.58
N LEU A 26 105.65 33.96 -74.02
CA LEU A 26 106.84 33.99 -74.90
C LEU A 26 108.19 34.24 -74.17
N LEU A 27 109.19 33.33 -74.16
CA LEU A 27 109.31 31.97 -74.75
C LEU A 27 110.18 31.00 -73.90
N LEU A 28 109.78 29.72 -73.99
CA LEU A 28 110.48 28.42 -73.87
C LEU A 28 112.03 28.44 -73.86
N THR A 29 112.74 27.56 -73.13
CA THR A 29 112.82 26.08 -73.29
C THR A 29 113.40 25.42 -72.01
N ARG A 30 112.82 24.34 -71.43
CA ARG A 30 112.86 22.89 -71.76
C ARG A 30 114.11 22.12 -71.25
N SER A 31 113.87 21.16 -70.33
CA SER A 31 114.52 19.82 -70.16
C SER A 31 115.11 19.52 -68.77
N SER A 32 114.89 18.27 -68.32
CA SER A 32 115.70 17.39 -67.43
C SER A 32 116.40 17.96 -66.17
N GLU A 33 116.18 17.49 -64.93
CA GLU A 33 116.19 16.10 -64.38
C GLU A 33 117.60 15.62 -63.98
N GLU A 34 117.72 15.08 -62.76
CA GLU A 34 118.96 14.64 -62.06
C GLU A 34 120.00 15.76 -61.75
N GLU A 35 120.90 15.68 -60.74
CA GLU A 35 121.09 14.73 -59.63
C GLU A 35 121.90 15.39 -58.47
N LYS A 36 121.81 14.84 -57.23
CA LYS A 36 122.81 14.91 -56.13
C LYS A 36 123.22 16.32 -55.61
N LYS A 37 123.69 16.52 -54.36
CA LYS A 37 123.99 15.60 -53.25
C LYS A 37 123.77 16.31 -51.89
N ARG A 38 123.05 15.63 -50.99
CA ARG A 38 123.04 15.78 -49.51
C ARG A 38 124.01 16.82 -48.90
N GLU A 39 123.44 17.76 -48.13
CA GLU A 39 123.94 18.09 -46.79
C GLU A 39 122.83 17.78 -45.76
N ASN A 40 123.21 17.43 -44.53
CA ASN A 40 122.31 16.86 -43.52
C ASN A 40 122.58 17.47 -42.14
N THR A 41 121.93 18.60 -41.84
CA THR A 41 121.80 19.14 -40.49
C THR A 41 120.50 18.65 -39.87
N ARG A 42 120.60 18.16 -38.63
CA ARG A 42 119.50 17.50 -37.92
C ARG A 42 118.53 18.56 -37.39
N ASP A 43 117.41 18.76 -38.08
CA ASP A 43 116.19 19.11 -37.35
C ASP A 43 115.74 17.85 -36.60
N VAL A 44 115.76 17.91 -35.27
CA VAL A 44 115.17 16.85 -34.45
C VAL A 44 113.67 17.04 -34.54
N ILE A 45 113.03 16.25 -35.40
CA ILE A 45 111.57 16.08 -35.37
C ILE A 45 111.23 15.57 -33.97
N PHE A 46 110.73 16.47 -33.13
CA PHE A 46 109.98 16.10 -31.94
C PHE A 46 108.71 15.42 -32.44
N ASP A 47 108.79 14.09 -32.56
CA ASP A 47 107.66 13.26 -32.93
C ASP A 47 106.49 13.59 -31.99
N VAL A 48 105.46 14.22 -32.57
CA VAL A 48 104.29 14.66 -31.83
C VAL A 48 103.57 13.43 -31.29
N CYS A 49 103.51 12.35 -32.09
CA CYS A 49 102.90 11.08 -31.75
C CYS A 49 103.58 10.39 -30.55
N ALA A 50 104.90 10.46 -30.47
CA ALA A 50 105.67 9.94 -29.32
C ALA A 50 105.43 10.71 -27.99
N THR A 51 104.67 11.81 -28.01
CA THR A 51 104.40 12.67 -26.83
C THR A 51 102.92 12.94 -26.59
N CYS A 52 102.02 12.10 -27.13
CA CYS A 52 100.59 12.19 -26.85
C CYS A 52 100.25 11.72 -25.42
N HIS A 53 99.15 12.25 -24.88
CA HIS A 53 98.58 11.82 -23.60
C HIS A 53 98.12 10.34 -23.68
N ALA A 54 98.13 9.61 -22.56
CA ALA A 54 97.78 8.17 -22.55
C ALA A 54 96.37 7.88 -23.09
N ASN A 55 95.43 8.82 -22.93
CA ASN A 55 94.07 8.75 -23.47
C ASN A 55 93.91 9.59 -24.76
N ALA A 56 94.94 9.65 -25.59
CA ALA A 56 94.94 10.30 -26.90
C ALA A 56 95.58 9.40 -27.96
N THR A 57 95.31 9.70 -29.22
CA THR A 57 95.89 9.04 -30.39
C THR A 57 96.48 10.09 -31.33
N CYS A 58 97.55 9.73 -32.02
CA CYS A 58 98.12 10.61 -33.03
C CYS A 58 97.37 10.44 -34.35
N VAL A 59 96.88 11.55 -34.90
CA VAL A 59 96.17 11.61 -36.17
C VAL A 59 96.79 12.68 -37.06
N GLN A 60 96.90 12.41 -38.35
CA GLN A 60 97.41 13.37 -39.31
C GLN A 60 96.26 14.22 -39.85
N LYS A 61 96.33 15.53 -39.65
CA LYS A 61 95.29 16.51 -40.03
C LYS A 61 95.96 17.67 -40.75
N ASP A 62 95.47 17.99 -41.95
CA ASP A 62 96.01 19.06 -42.82
C ASP A 62 97.54 18.98 -43.03
N GLY A 63 98.07 17.75 -43.15
CA GLY A 63 99.50 17.47 -43.33
C GLY A 63 100.37 17.66 -42.09
N LYS A 64 99.77 17.71 -40.89
CA LYS A 64 100.47 17.80 -39.60
C LYS A 64 100.00 16.71 -38.65
N ASP A 65 100.93 16.14 -37.91
CA ASP A 65 100.63 15.15 -36.89
C ASP A 65 100.20 15.84 -35.60
N ILE A 66 99.01 15.52 -35.11
CA ILE A 66 98.42 16.08 -33.89
C ILE A 66 97.93 14.97 -32.97
N CYS A 67 98.02 15.19 -31.66
CA CYS A 67 97.35 14.33 -30.69
C CYS A 67 95.88 14.77 -30.59
N GLU A 68 94.95 13.86 -30.87
CA GLU A 68 93.51 14.05 -30.63
C GLU A 68 93.12 13.16 -29.43
N CYS A 69 92.34 13.70 -28.48
CA CYS A 69 91.88 12.89 -27.35
C CYS A 69 90.98 11.74 -27.85
N ASN A 70 91.12 10.55 -27.26
CA ASN A 70 90.32 9.39 -27.63
C ASN A 70 88.83 9.65 -27.36
N TYR A 71 87.95 8.92 -28.04
CA TYR A 71 86.50 9.00 -27.81
C TYR A 71 86.19 8.80 -26.31
N GLY A 72 85.28 9.63 -25.77
CA GLY A 72 84.99 9.71 -24.33
C GLY A 72 85.89 10.67 -23.54
N PHE A 73 86.82 11.38 -24.19
CA PHE A 73 87.70 12.36 -23.53
C PHE A 73 87.69 13.74 -24.22
N ILE A 74 88.02 14.78 -23.45
CA ILE A 74 88.18 16.17 -23.89
C ILE A 74 89.47 16.78 -23.34
N GLY A 75 90.10 17.66 -24.12
CA GLY A 75 91.34 18.31 -23.73
C GLY A 75 92.19 18.73 -24.92
N ASN A 76 93.52 18.73 -24.75
CA ASN A 76 94.49 19.19 -25.75
C ASN A 76 95.28 18.05 -26.43
N GLY A 77 94.94 16.78 -26.17
CA GLY A 77 95.59 15.60 -26.74
C GLY A 77 96.99 15.28 -26.20
N ARG A 78 97.75 16.28 -25.73
CA ARG A 78 99.18 16.14 -25.44
C ARG A 78 99.51 16.08 -23.95
N THR A 79 98.87 16.90 -23.12
CA THR A 79 99.11 16.95 -21.67
C THR A 79 97.85 16.77 -20.84
N ILE A 80 96.68 16.98 -21.42
CA ILE A 80 95.37 16.84 -20.77
C ILE A 80 94.42 16.15 -21.76
N CYS A 81 93.93 14.97 -21.41
CA CYS A 81 92.64 14.47 -21.86
C CYS A 81 91.85 14.04 -20.62
N SER A 82 91.00 14.93 -20.12
CA SER A 82 90.07 14.64 -19.03
C SER A 82 88.86 13.88 -19.55
N ASP A 83 88.28 13.07 -18.69
CA ASP A 83 87.00 12.38 -18.92
C ASP A 83 85.91 13.35 -19.40
N LYS A 84 85.16 12.97 -20.44
CA LYS A 84 84.06 13.78 -20.98
C LYS A 84 82.75 13.31 -20.38
N ASN A 85 82.15 14.11 -19.50
CA ASN A 85 80.87 13.77 -18.90
C ASN A 85 79.69 13.96 -19.88
N GLU A 86 79.37 12.95 -20.68
CA GLU A 86 78.24 12.97 -21.63
C GLU A 86 76.88 13.20 -20.97
N CYS A 87 76.72 12.84 -19.70
CA CYS A 87 75.45 12.96 -18.99
C CYS A 87 74.99 14.43 -18.80
N LEU A 88 75.93 15.38 -18.85
CA LEU A 88 75.62 16.82 -18.82
C LEU A 88 74.83 17.31 -20.06
N SER A 89 74.76 16.51 -21.13
CA SER A 89 74.02 16.82 -22.36
C SER A 89 72.67 16.08 -22.49
N GLY A 90 72.21 15.35 -21.47
CA GLY A 90 70.88 14.70 -21.48
C GLY A 90 70.74 13.53 -22.47
N ILE A 91 71.86 12.90 -22.84
CA ILE A 91 71.98 12.01 -24.01
C ILE A 91 71.13 10.72 -23.97
N CYS A 92 70.61 10.30 -22.82
CA CYS A 92 69.88 9.03 -22.67
C CYS A 92 68.41 9.05 -23.13
N GLY A 93 67.86 10.22 -23.48
CA GLY A 93 66.45 10.37 -23.85
C GLY A 93 65.47 10.28 -22.67
N GLU A 94 64.18 10.23 -22.97
CA GLU A 94 63.12 10.19 -21.96
C GLU A 94 63.08 8.86 -21.19
N HIS A 95 62.68 8.93 -19.93
CA HIS A 95 62.55 7.79 -19.01
C HIS A 95 63.85 6.99 -18.77
N ALA A 96 65.01 7.65 -18.84
CA ALA A 96 66.32 7.06 -18.59
C ALA A 96 67.18 7.89 -17.63
N VAL A 97 68.06 7.23 -16.87
CA VAL A 97 69.15 7.82 -16.08
C VAL A 97 70.46 7.62 -16.82
N CYS A 98 71.30 8.65 -16.88
CA CYS A 98 72.65 8.58 -17.41
C CYS A 98 73.67 8.34 -16.30
N HIS A 99 74.59 7.40 -16.52
CA HIS A 99 75.70 7.10 -15.65
C HIS A 99 77.02 7.27 -16.41
N ASN A 100 77.85 8.20 -15.94
CA ASN A 100 79.14 8.49 -16.54
C ASN A 100 80.23 7.54 -16.03
N THR A 101 81.14 7.10 -16.89
CA THR A 101 82.29 6.25 -16.55
C THR A 101 83.56 6.76 -17.23
N HIS A 102 84.75 6.32 -16.80
CA HIS A 102 86.00 6.87 -17.34
C HIS A 102 86.18 6.50 -18.83
N GLY A 103 86.03 7.47 -19.71
CA GLY A 103 86.06 7.32 -21.18
C GLY A 103 84.77 6.79 -21.81
N SER A 104 83.64 6.78 -21.08
CA SER A 104 82.38 6.28 -21.61
C SER A 104 81.16 6.67 -20.76
N TYR A 105 79.98 6.23 -21.17
CA TYR A 105 78.74 6.41 -20.41
C TYR A 105 77.79 5.26 -20.70
N TYR A 106 76.83 5.03 -19.82
CA TYR A 106 75.72 4.10 -20.06
C TYR A 106 74.40 4.66 -19.53
N CYS A 107 73.33 4.25 -20.17
CA CYS A 107 71.96 4.61 -19.82
C CYS A 107 71.24 3.44 -19.16
N VAL A 108 70.41 3.73 -18.16
CA VAL A 108 69.54 2.78 -17.46
C VAL A 108 68.12 3.31 -17.48
N CYS A 109 67.15 2.50 -17.89
CA CYS A 109 65.74 2.94 -17.88
C CYS A 109 65.20 3.13 -16.46
N HIS A 110 64.28 4.08 -16.29
CA HIS A 110 63.53 4.24 -15.05
C HIS A 110 62.71 2.99 -14.71
N VAL A 111 62.38 2.81 -13.42
CA VAL A 111 61.53 1.71 -12.96
C VAL A 111 60.20 1.72 -13.72
N GLY A 112 59.85 0.59 -14.34
CA GLY A 112 58.67 0.48 -15.20
C GLY A 112 58.93 0.66 -16.70
N PHE A 113 60.18 0.91 -17.09
CA PHE A 113 60.61 1.01 -18.49
C PHE A 113 61.73 0.00 -18.78
N GLN A 114 61.76 -0.54 -19.99
CA GLN A 114 62.78 -1.47 -20.48
C GLN A 114 63.40 -0.93 -21.78
N ALA A 115 64.71 -1.11 -21.95
CA ALA A 115 65.40 -0.78 -23.18
C ALA A 115 64.87 -1.62 -24.35
N SER A 116 64.75 -1.04 -25.55
CA SER A 116 64.23 -1.75 -26.73
C SER A 116 65.09 -2.95 -27.17
N ASN A 117 66.39 -2.97 -26.83
CA ASN A 117 67.29 -4.11 -27.00
C ASN A 117 67.21 -5.15 -25.86
N LYS A 118 66.35 -4.94 -24.86
CA LYS A 118 66.12 -5.74 -23.64
C LYS A 118 67.30 -5.84 -22.65
N HIS A 119 68.41 -5.15 -22.88
CA HIS A 119 69.52 -5.08 -21.91
C HIS A 119 69.21 -4.16 -20.73
N GLY A 120 69.86 -4.39 -19.58
CA GLY A 120 69.72 -3.56 -18.37
C GLY A 120 70.48 -2.23 -18.45
N THR A 121 71.51 -2.16 -19.30
CA THR A 121 72.30 -0.98 -19.64
C THR A 121 72.40 -0.86 -21.16
N PHE A 122 72.46 0.35 -21.70
CA PHE A 122 72.63 0.59 -23.14
C PHE A 122 73.40 1.88 -23.43
N ILE A 123 73.91 2.02 -24.65
CA ILE A 123 74.53 3.26 -25.16
C ILE A 123 73.63 3.75 -26.32
N PRO A 124 72.94 4.90 -26.19
CA PRO A 124 71.82 5.31 -27.06
C PRO A 124 72.21 5.57 -28.53
N ASN A 125 73.50 5.57 -28.84
CA ASN A 125 74.03 5.73 -30.19
C ASN A 125 73.69 4.53 -31.11
N ASP A 126 73.22 3.40 -30.55
CA ASP A 126 72.69 2.25 -31.28
C ASP A 126 71.19 2.40 -31.69
N GLY A 127 70.54 3.49 -31.28
CA GLY A 127 69.10 3.73 -31.47
C GLY A 127 68.20 3.06 -30.41
N THR A 128 68.77 2.44 -29.37
CA THR A 128 68.04 1.90 -28.24
C THR A 128 67.37 3.01 -27.44
N LYS A 129 66.12 2.79 -27.07
CA LYS A 129 65.31 3.70 -26.26
C LYS A 129 64.54 2.96 -25.17
N CYS A 130 64.22 3.66 -24.09
CA CYS A 130 63.36 3.14 -23.04
C CYS A 130 61.90 3.12 -23.51
N MET A 131 61.27 1.94 -23.44
CA MET A 131 59.85 1.73 -23.73
C MET A 131 59.15 1.32 -22.43
N VAL A 132 57.89 1.71 -22.23
CA VAL A 132 57.15 1.29 -21.03
C VAL A 132 57.00 -0.23 -21.01
N VAL A 133 57.19 -0.84 -19.84
CA VAL A 133 56.99 -2.28 -19.64
C VAL A 133 55.51 -2.62 -19.86
N ASP A 134 55.26 -3.68 -20.61
CA ASP A 134 53.94 -4.26 -20.85
C ASP A 134 53.84 -5.60 -20.12
N CYS A 135 52.79 -5.81 -19.31
CA CYS A 135 52.53 -7.07 -18.64
C CYS A 135 51.75 -8.07 -19.50
N GLY A 136 51.32 -7.66 -20.71
CA GLY A 136 50.54 -8.50 -21.61
C GLY A 136 49.14 -8.81 -21.08
N PRO A 137 48.49 -9.89 -21.56
CA PRO A 137 47.11 -10.19 -21.21
C PRO A 137 46.94 -10.41 -19.69
N PRO A 138 45.79 -10.03 -19.11
CA PRO A 138 45.53 -10.21 -17.68
C PRO A 138 45.49 -11.70 -17.27
N PRO A 139 45.84 -12.05 -16.02
CA PRO A 139 45.73 -13.41 -15.53
C PRO A 139 44.28 -13.90 -15.59
N TYR A 140 44.09 -15.16 -15.99
CA TYR A 140 42.79 -15.82 -15.94
C TYR A 140 42.53 -16.38 -14.54
N ILE A 141 41.46 -15.94 -13.90
CA ILE A 141 41.01 -16.44 -12.59
C ILE A 141 39.65 -17.15 -12.80
N PRO A 142 39.49 -18.44 -12.45
CA PRO A 142 38.23 -19.16 -12.62
C PRO A 142 37.04 -18.47 -11.96
N ASN A 143 35.88 -18.54 -12.61
CA ASN A 143 34.61 -17.96 -12.13
C ASN A 143 34.65 -16.44 -11.88
N THR A 144 35.55 -15.71 -12.55
CA THR A 144 35.62 -14.22 -12.51
C THR A 144 35.29 -13.56 -13.84
N LEU A 145 35.04 -12.25 -13.79
CA LEU A 145 35.01 -11.32 -14.91
C LEU A 145 36.02 -10.20 -14.61
N SER A 146 36.84 -9.82 -15.57
CA SER A 146 37.69 -8.63 -15.48
C SER A 146 37.01 -7.41 -16.09
N ALA A 147 37.30 -6.22 -15.57
CA ALA A 147 36.96 -4.97 -16.24
C ALA A 147 37.64 -4.87 -17.63
N PRO A 148 37.03 -4.23 -18.63
CA PRO A 148 37.63 -4.07 -19.97
C PRO A 148 38.95 -3.28 -19.89
N VAL A 149 40.02 -3.87 -20.43
CA VAL A 149 41.40 -3.38 -20.25
C VAL A 149 41.85 -2.58 -21.47
N ASN A 150 41.97 -1.26 -21.30
CA ASN A 150 42.44 -0.36 -22.37
C ASN A 150 43.98 -0.23 -22.44
N LYS A 151 44.70 -0.59 -21.36
CA LYS A 151 46.16 -0.56 -21.27
C LYS A 151 46.68 -1.65 -20.33
N THR A 152 47.74 -2.34 -20.75
CA THR A 152 48.40 -3.43 -20.00
C THR A 152 49.80 -3.04 -19.48
N THR A 153 50.16 -1.76 -19.60
CA THR A 153 51.49 -1.24 -19.28
C THR A 153 51.71 -1.04 -17.77
N TYR A 154 52.97 -0.86 -17.36
CA TYR A 154 53.37 -0.59 -15.98
C TYR A 154 52.48 0.43 -15.26
N GLY A 155 52.12 0.13 -14.02
CA GLY A 155 51.30 0.99 -13.16
C GLY A 155 49.79 0.93 -13.44
N ASN A 156 49.32 0.27 -14.50
CA ASN A 156 47.88 0.01 -14.65
C ASN A 156 47.41 -1.06 -13.64
N GLN A 157 46.16 -0.93 -13.22
CA GLN A 157 45.45 -1.84 -12.32
C GLN A 157 44.21 -2.39 -13.02
N ILE A 158 43.91 -3.67 -12.79
CA ILE A 158 42.69 -4.34 -13.25
C ILE A 158 41.92 -4.82 -12.03
N LEU A 159 40.61 -4.58 -12.03
CA LEU A 159 39.68 -5.11 -11.04
C LEU A 159 38.92 -6.31 -11.61
N TYR A 160 38.84 -7.37 -10.81
CA TYR A 160 38.07 -8.57 -11.07
C TYR A 160 36.82 -8.60 -10.19
N THR A 161 35.75 -9.19 -10.68
CA THR A 161 34.52 -9.49 -9.93
C THR A 161 34.16 -10.97 -10.13
N CYS A 162 33.41 -11.57 -9.21
CA CYS A 162 32.89 -12.91 -9.44
C CYS A 162 31.83 -12.91 -10.55
N GLN A 163 31.76 -14.01 -11.30
CA GLN A 163 30.68 -14.26 -12.27
C GLN A 163 29.32 -14.34 -11.57
N PRO A 164 28.20 -14.12 -12.29
CA PRO A 164 26.86 -14.34 -11.76
C PRO A 164 26.73 -15.71 -11.08
N ASN A 165 26.02 -15.75 -9.95
CA ASN A 165 25.86 -16.90 -9.04
C ASN A 165 27.10 -17.29 -8.22
N TYR A 166 28.26 -16.64 -8.40
CA TYR A 166 29.44 -16.82 -7.55
C TYR A 166 29.65 -15.64 -6.59
N VAL A 167 30.26 -15.89 -5.44
CA VAL A 167 30.64 -14.86 -4.47
C VAL A 167 32.06 -15.10 -3.93
N LEU A 168 32.77 -14.01 -3.67
CA LEU A 168 34.11 -14.00 -3.10
C LEU A 168 34.13 -14.79 -1.78
N GLU A 169 35.07 -15.71 -1.66
CA GLU A 169 35.36 -16.43 -0.42
C GLU A 169 36.62 -15.91 0.25
N SER A 170 37.68 -15.68 -0.53
CA SER A 170 39.00 -15.25 -0.05
C SER A 170 39.81 -14.63 -1.19
N GLY A 171 40.93 -13.99 -0.85
CA GLY A 171 41.87 -13.38 -1.81
C GLY A 171 41.46 -11.99 -2.31
N ASN A 172 42.36 -11.40 -3.08
CA ASN A 172 42.32 -10.03 -3.59
C ASN A 172 41.80 -9.99 -5.03
N SER A 173 40.97 -8.99 -5.32
CA SER A 173 40.34 -8.76 -6.61
C SER A 173 41.12 -7.83 -7.56
N ALA A 174 42.29 -7.33 -7.14
CA ALA A 174 43.05 -6.31 -7.88
C ALA A 174 44.39 -6.84 -8.38
N ALA A 175 44.60 -6.82 -9.69
CA ALA A 175 45.90 -7.09 -10.30
C ALA A 175 46.58 -5.78 -10.69
N PHE A 176 47.88 -5.61 -10.40
CA PHE A 176 48.67 -4.47 -10.86
C PHE A 176 49.82 -4.93 -11.77
N CYS A 177 50.13 -4.14 -12.80
CA CYS A 177 51.25 -4.42 -13.69
C CYS A 177 52.56 -3.90 -13.08
N ASN A 178 53.42 -4.83 -12.63
CA ASN A 178 54.66 -4.53 -11.94
C ASN A 178 55.84 -4.23 -12.89
N ALA A 179 56.94 -3.70 -12.35
CA ALA A 179 58.13 -3.31 -13.12
C ALA A 179 58.90 -4.50 -13.74
N LYS A 180 58.49 -5.75 -13.46
CA LYS A 180 59.07 -6.99 -14.02
C LYS A 180 58.26 -7.54 -15.20
N GLY A 181 57.25 -6.81 -15.68
CA GLY A 181 56.38 -7.26 -16.78
C GLY A 181 55.45 -8.39 -16.37
N LYS A 182 54.98 -8.39 -15.11
CA LYS A 182 54.01 -9.36 -14.61
C LYS A 182 52.85 -8.68 -13.89
N TRP A 183 51.66 -9.24 -14.07
CA TRP A 183 50.51 -8.98 -13.21
C TRP A 183 50.74 -9.62 -11.84
N GLU A 184 50.49 -8.85 -10.79
CA GLU A 184 50.70 -9.24 -9.40
C GLU A 184 49.50 -8.78 -8.53
N GLY A 185 49.26 -9.43 -7.39
CA GLY A 185 48.27 -9.00 -6.41
C GLY A 185 46.90 -9.69 -6.46
N ALA A 186 46.43 -10.19 -7.61
CA ALA A 186 45.12 -10.85 -7.71
C ALA A 186 45.19 -12.38 -7.51
N ASP A 187 44.48 -12.87 -6.49
CA ASP A 187 44.40 -14.29 -6.10
C ASP A 187 42.98 -14.70 -5.61
N MET A 188 41.95 -13.91 -5.94
CA MET A 188 40.58 -14.14 -5.46
C MET A 188 39.98 -15.50 -5.82
N VAL A 189 39.29 -16.11 -4.85
CA VAL A 189 38.54 -17.37 -5.00
C VAL A 189 37.04 -17.08 -5.02
N CYS A 190 36.40 -17.34 -6.16
CA CYS A 190 34.96 -17.24 -6.34
C CYS A 190 34.31 -18.64 -6.25
N LYS A 191 33.53 -18.88 -5.19
CA LYS A 191 32.69 -20.09 -5.05
C LYS A 191 31.24 -19.80 -5.37
N GLU A 192 30.57 -20.81 -5.91
CA GLU A 192 29.13 -20.77 -6.18
C GLU A 192 28.35 -20.54 -4.89
N ILE A 193 27.27 -19.78 -4.98
CA ILE A 193 26.39 -19.47 -3.86
C ILE A 193 25.42 -20.64 -3.67
N ASP A 194 25.79 -21.56 -2.77
CA ASP A 194 24.91 -22.58 -2.21
C ASP A 194 24.42 -22.12 -0.82
N CYS A 195 23.10 -22.15 -0.59
CA CYS A 195 22.48 -21.85 0.70
C CYS A 195 22.32 -23.09 1.60
N GLY A 196 22.71 -24.28 1.13
CA GLY A 196 22.62 -25.53 1.86
C GLY A 196 21.17 -25.97 2.13
N LYS A 197 20.98 -26.81 3.16
CA LYS A 197 19.66 -27.36 3.51
C LYS A 197 18.67 -26.22 3.85
N PRO A 198 17.44 -26.27 3.33
CA PRO A 198 16.43 -25.25 3.64
C PRO A 198 15.99 -25.26 5.11
N PRO A 199 15.39 -24.16 5.60
CA PRO A 199 14.78 -24.11 6.92
C PRO A 199 13.77 -25.25 7.13
N TRP A 200 13.72 -25.79 8.35
CA TRP A 200 12.71 -26.77 8.74
C TRP A 200 11.57 -26.08 9.48
N LEU A 201 10.33 -26.30 9.03
CA LEU A 201 9.12 -25.78 9.65
C LEU A 201 8.21 -26.95 10.08
N PRO A 202 7.73 -26.98 11.34
CA PRO A 202 6.85 -28.04 11.83
C PRO A 202 5.52 -28.05 11.08
N ASN A 203 4.94 -29.23 10.89
CA ASN A 203 3.65 -29.45 10.22
C ASN A 203 3.57 -28.92 8.77
N THR A 204 4.73 -28.73 8.11
CA THR A 204 4.82 -28.39 6.68
C THR A 204 5.27 -29.56 5.81
N ASP A 205 4.95 -29.46 4.52
CA ASP A 205 5.62 -30.14 3.41
C ASP A 205 6.36 -29.09 2.55
N ILE A 206 7.53 -29.44 2.02
CA ILE A 206 8.37 -28.55 1.19
C ILE A 206 8.21 -28.93 -0.29
N ILE A 207 7.85 -27.95 -1.11
CA ILE A 207 7.67 -28.08 -2.56
C ILE A 207 8.84 -27.34 -3.24
N TRP A 208 9.75 -28.10 -3.86
CA TRP A 208 10.94 -27.59 -4.53
C TRP A 208 11.55 -28.61 -5.50
N ASN A 209 12.59 -28.21 -6.22
CA ASN A 209 13.33 -29.00 -7.22
C ASN A 209 14.68 -29.53 -6.69
N ASN A 210 14.89 -29.61 -5.37
CA ASN A 210 16.17 -29.89 -4.71
C ASN A 210 17.33 -28.92 -5.02
N SER A 211 17.10 -27.79 -5.68
CA SER A 211 18.14 -26.79 -5.93
C SER A 211 18.32 -25.83 -4.74
N THR A 212 19.57 -25.63 -4.34
CA THR A 212 19.98 -24.77 -3.22
C THR A 212 20.79 -23.54 -3.64
N THR A 213 20.99 -23.34 -4.95
CA THR A 213 21.82 -22.25 -5.52
C THR A 213 21.13 -20.87 -5.49
N LEU A 214 21.88 -19.80 -5.74
CA LEU A 214 21.36 -18.41 -5.73
C LEU A 214 20.04 -18.27 -6.50
N GLY A 215 19.05 -17.66 -5.86
CA GLY A 215 17.74 -17.37 -6.46
C GLY A 215 16.78 -18.56 -6.47
N SER A 216 17.23 -19.78 -6.16
CA SER A 216 16.35 -20.93 -5.95
C SER A 216 15.36 -20.64 -4.83
N THR A 217 14.07 -20.90 -5.11
CA THR A 217 12.95 -20.62 -4.21
C THR A 217 12.25 -21.92 -3.87
N ILE A 218 11.94 -22.10 -2.59
CA ILE A 218 11.16 -23.21 -2.07
C ILE A 218 9.83 -22.70 -1.51
N TYR A 219 8.79 -23.53 -1.61
CA TYR A 219 7.46 -23.22 -1.10
C TYR A 219 7.08 -24.20 0.00
N TYR A 220 6.46 -23.69 1.06
CA TYR A 220 5.92 -24.49 2.16
C TYR A 220 4.40 -24.57 2.02
N LYS A 221 3.88 -25.78 2.23
CA LYS A 221 2.45 -26.07 2.34
C LYS A 221 2.18 -26.62 3.73
N CYS A 222 1.11 -26.20 4.39
CA CYS A 222 0.67 -26.90 5.61
C CYS A 222 0.17 -28.30 5.29
N LYS A 223 0.44 -29.24 6.21
CA LYS A 223 -0.16 -30.57 6.20
C LYS A 223 -1.66 -30.50 6.44
N ASP A 224 -2.38 -31.51 5.98
CA ASP A 224 -3.84 -31.55 6.13
C ASP A 224 -4.21 -31.56 7.63
N GLY A 225 -5.18 -30.72 8.00
CA GLY A 225 -5.52 -30.44 9.41
C GLY A 225 -4.84 -29.19 10.00
N PHE A 226 -3.89 -28.56 9.30
CA PHE A 226 -3.20 -27.35 9.74
C PHE A 226 -3.48 -26.14 8.84
N GLN A 227 -3.63 -24.96 9.44
CA GLN A 227 -3.85 -23.68 8.78
C GLN A 227 -2.58 -22.82 8.83
N SER A 228 -2.30 -22.17 7.70
CA SER A 228 -1.18 -21.25 7.53
C SER A 228 -1.39 -19.93 8.26
N PHE A 229 -0.35 -19.47 8.94
CA PHE A 229 -0.23 -18.16 9.54
C PHE A 229 1.03 -17.46 9.01
N GLY A 230 0.97 -16.15 8.77
CA GLY A 230 2.04 -15.39 8.09
C GLY A 230 1.86 -15.33 6.56
N GLU A 231 2.37 -14.25 5.96
CA GLU A 231 2.07 -13.88 4.56
C GLU A 231 3.03 -14.50 3.52
N HIS A 232 4.21 -14.96 3.95
CA HIS A 232 5.29 -15.38 3.06
C HIS A 232 5.51 -16.89 3.19
N ASN A 233 4.80 -17.71 2.38
CA ASN A 233 4.91 -19.16 2.41
C ASN A 233 6.12 -19.73 1.65
N PHE A 234 7.12 -18.92 1.35
CA PHE A 234 8.29 -19.30 0.56
C PHE A 234 9.58 -18.76 1.18
N SER A 235 10.70 -19.38 0.84
CA SER A 235 12.03 -18.88 1.16
C SER A 235 12.93 -19.02 -0.06
N GLN A 236 13.81 -18.03 -0.28
CA GLN A 236 14.70 -17.98 -1.43
C GLN A 236 16.17 -17.92 -0.98
N CYS A 237 17.05 -18.62 -1.69
CA CYS A 237 18.49 -18.52 -1.47
C CYS A 237 19.02 -17.13 -1.89
N LYS A 238 19.61 -16.40 -0.94
CA LYS A 238 20.16 -15.05 -1.15
C LYS A 238 21.69 -15.06 -1.29
N ILE A 239 22.22 -13.96 -1.83
CA ILE A 239 23.67 -13.72 -2.02
C ILE A 239 24.52 -13.86 -0.75
N SER A 240 23.89 -13.79 0.44
CA SER A 240 24.50 -14.02 1.75
C SER A 240 24.80 -15.50 2.07
N ARG A 241 24.67 -16.43 1.10
CA ARG A 241 24.74 -17.89 1.28
C ARG A 241 23.76 -18.40 2.36
N LYS A 242 22.59 -17.76 2.46
CA LYS A 242 21.52 -18.12 3.40
C LYS A 242 20.15 -18.03 2.74
N TRP A 243 19.27 -18.93 3.17
CA TRP A 243 17.84 -18.87 2.90
C TRP A 243 17.20 -17.64 3.55
N GLU A 244 16.22 -17.05 2.88
CA GLU A 244 15.42 -15.93 3.38
C GLU A 244 14.66 -16.31 4.66
N ASN A 245 14.65 -15.40 5.63
CA ASN A 245 13.90 -15.61 6.87
C ASN A 245 12.40 -15.65 6.58
N ILE A 246 11.69 -16.61 7.17
CA ILE A 246 10.31 -16.94 6.83
C ILE A 246 9.41 -16.83 8.07
N THR A 247 8.24 -16.22 7.91
CA THR A 247 7.24 -15.99 8.98
C THR A 247 6.05 -16.95 8.90
N PHE A 248 6.18 -18.01 8.11
CA PHE A 248 5.14 -19.01 7.85
C PHE A 248 5.09 -20.06 8.97
N GLU A 249 3.94 -20.19 9.60
CA GLU A 249 3.68 -21.18 10.65
C GLU A 249 2.42 -21.99 10.30
N CYS A 250 2.41 -23.29 10.59
CA CYS A 250 1.24 -24.16 10.39
C CYS A 250 0.68 -24.60 11.75
N LYS A 251 -0.48 -24.05 12.12
CA LYS A 251 -1.16 -24.27 13.40
C LYS A 251 -2.39 -25.16 13.21
N GLU A 252 -2.71 -25.98 14.20
CA GLU A 252 -3.81 -26.95 14.09
C GLU A 252 -5.17 -26.25 13.96
N ILE A 253 -6.05 -26.77 13.10
CA ILE A 253 -7.39 -26.23 12.89
C ILE A 253 -8.32 -26.79 13.96
N ILE A 254 -8.72 -25.94 14.89
CA ILE A 254 -9.75 -26.23 15.91
C ILE A 254 -10.77 -25.07 15.95
N CYS A 255 -12.05 -25.38 16.02
CA CYS A 255 -13.12 -24.36 16.04
C CYS A 255 -13.35 -23.72 17.42
N GLY A 256 -12.59 -24.11 18.45
CA GLY A 256 -12.79 -23.66 19.82
C GLY A 256 -14.16 -24.05 20.39
N GLN A 257 -14.59 -23.37 21.46
CA GLN A 257 -15.87 -23.66 22.11
C GLN A 257 -17.06 -23.29 21.21
N PRO A 258 -18.12 -24.12 21.13
CA PRO A 258 -19.30 -23.82 20.32
C PRO A 258 -20.07 -22.56 20.77
N PRO A 259 -20.83 -21.91 19.85
CA PRO A 259 -21.59 -20.69 20.15
C PRO A 259 -22.78 -20.94 21.08
N VAL A 260 -22.69 -20.43 22.32
CA VAL A 260 -23.76 -20.55 23.33
C VAL A 260 -25.00 -19.76 22.93
N LEU A 261 -26.12 -20.46 22.69
CA LEU A 261 -27.42 -19.85 22.37
C LEU A 261 -28.30 -19.67 23.62
N SER A 262 -28.76 -18.44 23.86
CA SER A 262 -29.62 -18.09 25.00
C SER A 262 -30.91 -18.89 25.06
N PHE A 263 -31.29 -19.32 26.26
CA PHE A 263 -32.49 -20.13 26.55
C PHE A 263 -32.53 -21.48 25.79
N SER A 264 -31.36 -22.06 25.51
CA SER A 264 -31.21 -23.38 24.91
C SER A 264 -30.26 -24.28 25.71
N ASN A 265 -30.47 -25.59 25.63
CA ASN A 265 -29.54 -26.61 26.08
C ASN A 265 -28.63 -27.00 24.90
N MET A 266 -27.32 -27.04 25.15
CA MET A 266 -26.31 -27.44 24.17
C MET A 266 -25.91 -28.91 24.41
N ILE A 267 -25.97 -29.72 23.37
CA ILE A 267 -25.59 -31.15 23.37
C ILE A 267 -24.31 -31.27 22.55
N TRP A 268 -23.19 -31.57 23.22
CA TRP A 268 -21.85 -31.57 22.61
C TRP A 268 -20.96 -32.64 23.28
N ASN A 269 -20.07 -33.24 22.50
CA ASN A 269 -19.16 -34.31 22.94
C ASN A 269 -17.76 -33.82 23.34
N GLY A 270 -17.50 -32.51 23.31
CA GLY A 270 -16.19 -31.91 23.62
C GLY A 270 -15.22 -31.82 22.43
N SER A 271 -15.54 -32.38 21.27
CA SER A 271 -14.67 -32.34 20.09
C SER A 271 -14.73 -30.98 19.37
N THR A 272 -13.57 -30.46 18.97
CA THR A 272 -13.41 -29.16 18.28
C THR A 272 -12.73 -29.25 16.90
N HIS A 273 -12.40 -30.45 16.42
CA HIS A 273 -11.76 -30.66 15.11
C HIS A 273 -12.79 -30.54 13.95
N PRO A 274 -12.36 -30.24 12.70
CA PRO A 274 -13.23 -30.13 11.54
C PRO A 274 -14.11 -31.37 11.34
N GLY A 275 -15.42 -31.14 11.14
CA GLY A 275 -16.44 -32.20 11.08
C GLY A 275 -17.08 -32.57 12.42
N SER A 276 -16.62 -32.02 13.55
CA SER A 276 -17.32 -32.15 14.84
C SER A 276 -18.67 -31.43 14.80
N THR A 277 -19.69 -31.97 15.45
CA THR A 277 -21.07 -31.42 15.46
C THR A 277 -21.54 -31.14 16.89
N VAL A 278 -22.35 -30.08 17.03
CA VAL A 278 -23.07 -29.70 18.26
C VAL A 278 -24.55 -29.50 17.92
N GLU A 279 -25.44 -29.92 18.82
CA GLU A 279 -26.90 -29.77 18.67
C GLU A 279 -27.49 -28.88 19.79
N TYR A 280 -28.53 -28.12 19.47
CA TYR A 280 -29.19 -27.18 20.39
C TYR A 280 -30.69 -27.45 20.46
N SER A 281 -31.24 -27.46 21.67
CA SER A 281 -32.68 -27.61 21.94
C SER A 281 -33.17 -26.50 22.87
N CYS A 282 -34.35 -25.94 22.66
CA CYS A 282 -34.85 -24.86 23.51
C CYS A 282 -35.23 -25.34 24.92
N MET A 283 -34.99 -24.51 25.93
CA MET A 283 -35.40 -24.78 27.31
C MET A 283 -36.94 -24.76 27.46
N LYS A 284 -37.47 -25.47 28.47
CA LYS A 284 -38.92 -25.50 28.75
C LYS A 284 -39.47 -24.08 28.90
N GLY A 285 -40.59 -23.78 28.21
CA GLY A 285 -41.20 -22.44 28.16
C GLY A 285 -40.69 -21.55 27.02
N PHE A 286 -39.79 -22.07 26.17
CA PHE A 286 -39.31 -21.42 24.95
C PHE A 286 -39.51 -22.34 23.75
N TYR A 287 -39.79 -21.76 22.58
CA TYR A 287 -39.96 -22.50 21.32
C TYR A 287 -38.90 -22.11 20.30
N SER A 288 -38.51 -23.07 19.46
CA SER A 288 -37.51 -22.90 18.41
C SER A 288 -38.08 -22.10 17.24
N THR A 289 -37.34 -21.07 16.80
CA THR A 289 -37.54 -20.41 15.51
C THR A 289 -36.24 -20.47 14.70
N GLY A 290 -36.34 -20.65 13.39
CA GLY A 290 -35.21 -20.99 12.49
C GLY A 290 -35.16 -22.48 12.13
N THR A 291 -34.36 -22.84 11.12
CA THR A 291 -34.37 -24.19 10.50
C THR A 291 -33.17 -25.08 10.85
N LYS A 292 -32.01 -24.52 11.23
CA LYS A 292 -30.82 -25.28 11.65
C LYS A 292 -30.72 -25.35 13.18
N SER A 293 -30.95 -26.53 13.75
CA SER A 293 -30.77 -26.83 15.19
C SER A 293 -29.36 -27.27 15.58
N HIS A 294 -28.49 -27.57 14.61
CA HIS A 294 -27.13 -28.05 14.83
C HIS A 294 -26.10 -27.21 14.07
N SER A 295 -24.86 -27.22 14.54
CA SER A 295 -23.71 -26.55 13.91
C SER A 295 -22.54 -27.53 13.80
N VAL A 296 -21.76 -27.38 12.72
CA VAL A 296 -20.61 -28.22 12.40
C VAL A 296 -19.34 -27.38 12.41
N CYS A 297 -18.25 -27.90 12.96
CA CYS A 297 -16.94 -27.27 12.89
C CYS A 297 -16.40 -27.34 11.45
N THR A 298 -16.20 -26.18 10.82
CA THR A 298 -15.73 -26.09 9.43
C THR A 298 -14.21 -26.24 9.33
N ARG A 299 -13.71 -26.51 8.12
CA ARG A 299 -12.27 -26.54 7.80
C ARG A 299 -11.59 -25.16 7.93
N ASN A 300 -12.34 -24.10 8.22
CA ASN A 300 -11.81 -22.73 8.37
C ASN A 300 -11.58 -22.34 9.85
N GLY A 301 -11.69 -23.28 10.79
CA GLY A 301 -11.53 -23.01 12.23
C GLY A 301 -12.72 -22.28 12.86
N SER A 302 -13.90 -22.39 12.28
CA SER A 302 -15.13 -21.77 12.80
C SER A 302 -16.33 -22.72 12.74
N TRP A 303 -17.22 -22.61 13.74
CA TRP A 303 -18.51 -23.30 13.77
C TRP A 303 -19.48 -22.70 12.73
N GLU A 304 -20.28 -23.54 12.05
CA GLU A 304 -21.31 -23.08 11.12
C GLU A 304 -22.35 -22.15 11.77
N ILE A 305 -22.82 -21.18 10.99
CA ILE A 305 -23.81 -20.19 11.41
C ILE A 305 -25.16 -20.86 11.67
N LEU A 306 -25.67 -20.67 12.88
CA LEU A 306 -27.00 -21.09 13.33
C LEU A 306 -28.03 -19.99 13.07
N ASP A 307 -29.26 -20.39 12.74
CA ASP A 307 -30.44 -19.50 12.73
C ASP A 307 -31.38 -19.77 13.93
N LEU A 308 -31.11 -20.84 14.71
CA LEU A 308 -31.93 -21.20 15.87
C LEU A 308 -32.00 -20.07 16.90
N ARG A 309 -33.22 -19.64 17.19
CA ARG A 309 -33.54 -18.62 18.20
C ARG A 309 -34.69 -19.13 19.06
N CYS A 310 -34.43 -19.31 20.36
CA CYS A 310 -35.42 -19.73 21.33
C CYS A 310 -36.24 -18.52 21.81
N LYS A 311 -37.51 -18.44 21.41
CA LYS A 311 -38.43 -17.37 21.81
C LYS A 311 -39.25 -17.79 23.01
N LYS A 312 -39.42 -16.91 23.99
CA LYS A 312 -40.31 -17.14 25.14
C LYS A 312 -41.75 -17.22 24.66
N VAL A 313 -42.54 -18.16 25.19
CA VAL A 313 -43.99 -18.15 25.01
C VAL A 313 -44.59 -16.88 25.64
N GLN A 314 -45.61 -16.31 24.99
CA GLN A 314 -46.40 -15.17 25.47
C GLN A 314 -47.89 -15.51 25.35
N ASP A 315 -48.66 -15.06 26.33
CA ASP A 315 -49.91 -15.70 26.71
C ASP A 315 -51.09 -14.74 26.75
N PHE A 316 -52.28 -15.23 26.39
CA PHE A 316 -53.55 -14.49 26.32
C PHE A 316 -53.51 -13.22 25.44
N VAL A 317 -53.40 -13.42 24.12
CA VAL A 317 -53.51 -12.32 23.13
C VAL A 317 -54.96 -12.22 22.62
N ASN A 318 -55.44 -11.00 22.35
CA ASN A 318 -56.80 -10.71 21.89
C ASN A 318 -57.90 -11.32 22.79
N ILE A 319 -57.81 -11.08 24.10
CA ILE A 319 -58.89 -11.38 25.05
C ILE A 319 -60.10 -10.50 24.66
N THR A 320 -61.26 -11.11 24.41
CA THR A 320 -62.52 -10.40 24.18
C THR A 320 -63.64 -10.99 25.01
N TRP A 321 -64.45 -10.12 25.62
CA TRP A 321 -65.71 -10.47 26.26
C TRP A 321 -66.85 -10.12 25.30
N LYS A 322 -67.71 -11.10 25.02
CA LYS A 322 -68.97 -10.94 24.30
C LYS A 322 -70.02 -11.69 25.10
N ASP A 323 -70.66 -10.97 26.01
CA ASP A 323 -71.56 -11.51 27.05
C ASP A 323 -72.50 -12.62 26.49
N PRO A 324 -72.44 -13.87 26.98
CA PRO A 324 -71.76 -14.34 28.20
C PRO A 324 -70.45 -15.12 27.95
N CYS A 325 -69.73 -14.86 26.86
CA CYS A 325 -68.55 -15.63 26.43
C CYS A 325 -67.22 -14.86 26.54
N VAL A 326 -66.19 -15.52 27.08
CA VAL A 326 -64.78 -15.13 26.99
C VAL A 326 -64.16 -15.82 25.78
N SER A 327 -63.38 -15.12 24.96
CA SER A 327 -62.47 -15.76 24.01
C SER A 327 -61.09 -15.13 23.99
N TRP A 328 -60.06 -15.93 23.71
CA TRP A 328 -58.67 -15.49 23.59
C TRP A 328 -57.91 -16.30 22.53
N ARG A 329 -56.85 -15.73 21.95
CA ARG A 329 -55.92 -16.45 21.08
C ARG A 329 -54.68 -16.91 21.83
N ARG A 330 -54.19 -18.10 21.47
CA ARG A 330 -52.85 -18.58 21.79
C ARG A 330 -51.88 -17.88 20.82
N HIS A 331 -50.78 -17.31 21.29
CA HIS A 331 -49.81 -16.67 20.40
C HIS A 331 -48.84 -17.69 19.79
N TYR A 332 -48.33 -17.40 18.60
CA TYR A 332 -47.68 -18.36 17.69
C TYR A 332 -46.58 -19.24 18.31
N GLY A 333 -46.66 -20.55 18.07
CA GLY A 333 -45.53 -21.48 18.21
C GLY A 333 -45.92 -22.94 18.45
N SER A 334 -47.02 -23.19 19.15
CA SER A 334 -47.34 -24.50 19.77
C SER A 334 -48.53 -25.24 19.14
N ALA A 335 -48.47 -25.52 17.84
CA ALA A 335 -49.28 -26.59 17.26
C ALA A 335 -48.91 -27.92 17.94
N GLY A 336 -49.90 -28.71 18.38
CA GLY A 336 -49.65 -30.00 19.03
C GLY A 336 -49.49 -30.00 20.56
N VAL A 337 -49.50 -28.83 21.24
CA VAL A 337 -49.46 -28.80 22.72
C VAL A 337 -50.87 -28.78 23.31
N ASN A 338 -51.31 -29.93 23.80
CA ASN A 338 -52.49 -30.08 24.66
C ASN A 338 -52.26 -29.35 25.99
N GLU A 339 -52.76 -28.13 26.09
CA GLU A 339 -52.76 -27.34 27.32
C GLU A 339 -54.01 -27.64 28.14
N THR A 340 -53.93 -27.58 29.47
CA THR A 340 -55.11 -27.54 30.33
C THR A 340 -55.32 -26.14 30.89
N TYR A 341 -56.56 -25.67 30.78
CA TYR A 341 -57.00 -24.43 31.40
C TYR A 341 -57.99 -24.76 32.53
N GLN A 342 -57.67 -24.40 33.77
CA GLN A 342 -58.63 -24.37 34.87
C GLN A 342 -59.31 -22.99 34.90
N ILE A 343 -60.64 -22.98 34.91
CA ILE A 343 -61.43 -21.75 35.05
C ILE A 343 -62.25 -21.83 36.32
N THR A 344 -62.01 -20.91 37.25
CA THR A 344 -62.76 -20.75 38.50
C THR A 344 -63.67 -19.54 38.40
N ILE A 345 -64.98 -19.76 38.49
CA ILE A 345 -66.00 -18.71 38.56
C ILE A 345 -66.42 -18.52 40.02
N LEU A 346 -66.40 -17.29 40.52
CA LEU A 346 -66.68 -16.97 41.92
C LEU A 346 -67.73 -15.86 42.03
N MET A 347 -68.88 -16.19 42.61
CA MET A 347 -69.99 -15.23 42.79
C MET A 347 -69.72 -14.23 43.92
N LEU A 348 -70.03 -12.96 43.68
CA LEU A 348 -69.96 -11.86 44.64
C LEU A 348 -71.38 -11.37 44.97
N GLY A 349 -72.13 -12.19 45.70
CA GLY A 349 -73.50 -11.89 46.10
C GLY A 349 -74.07 -12.86 47.14
N ASN A 350 -74.23 -12.36 48.37
CA ASN A 350 -74.72 -13.07 49.58
C ASN A 350 -73.83 -14.24 50.07
N GLU A 351 -74.11 -14.76 51.28
CA GLU A 351 -73.12 -15.44 52.13
C GLU A 351 -72.60 -16.81 51.61
N SER A 352 -73.23 -17.41 50.61
CA SER A 352 -72.73 -18.62 49.94
C SER A 352 -71.75 -18.28 48.81
N LYS A 353 -70.45 -18.52 49.03
CA LYS A 353 -69.44 -18.49 47.96
C LYS A 353 -69.60 -19.70 47.02
N GLU A 354 -70.57 -19.63 46.12
CA GLU A 354 -70.75 -20.62 45.06
C GLU A 354 -69.57 -20.49 44.06
N THR A 355 -68.69 -21.48 44.04
CA THR A 355 -67.51 -21.57 43.16
C THR A 355 -67.68 -22.69 42.15
N THR A 356 -67.61 -22.36 40.87
CA THR A 356 -67.66 -23.35 39.77
C THR A 356 -66.30 -23.44 39.12
N ASP A 357 -65.64 -24.60 39.27
CA ASP A 357 -64.41 -24.95 38.55
C ASP A 357 -64.72 -25.73 37.26
N MET A 358 -64.08 -25.36 36.16
CA MET A 358 -64.19 -26.03 34.87
C MET A 358 -62.80 -26.24 34.25
N LEU A 359 -62.50 -27.49 33.88
CA LEU A 359 -61.25 -27.90 33.23
C LEU A 359 -61.46 -28.04 31.72
N ILE A 360 -60.73 -27.25 30.93
CA ILE A 360 -60.81 -27.25 29.47
C ILE A 360 -59.53 -27.79 28.86
N LYS A 361 -59.68 -28.75 27.93
CA LYS A 361 -58.63 -29.28 27.05
C LYS A 361 -58.99 -28.93 25.60
N PRO A 362 -58.62 -27.73 25.10
CA PRO A 362 -58.91 -27.37 23.71
C PRO A 362 -58.16 -28.31 22.74
N PRO A 363 -58.74 -28.63 21.57
CA PRO A 363 -58.08 -29.44 20.56
C PRO A 363 -56.72 -28.87 20.13
N ALA A 364 -55.76 -29.75 19.80
CA ALA A 364 -54.42 -29.38 19.36
C ALA A 364 -54.38 -28.54 18.06
N THR A 365 -55.50 -28.42 17.36
CA THR A 365 -55.72 -27.65 16.12
C THR A 365 -56.29 -26.24 16.36
N GLU A 366 -56.84 -25.94 17.54
CA GLU A 366 -57.55 -24.67 17.78
C GLU A 366 -56.61 -23.56 18.29
N MET A 367 -56.46 -22.51 17.48
CA MET A 367 -55.62 -21.32 17.80
C MET A 367 -56.32 -20.30 18.71
N ALA A 368 -57.64 -20.40 18.86
CA ALA A 368 -58.45 -19.55 19.73
C ALA A 368 -59.30 -20.44 20.64
N VAL A 369 -59.33 -20.13 21.92
CA VAL A 369 -60.21 -20.79 22.90
C VAL A 369 -61.40 -19.87 23.15
N ASN A 370 -62.61 -20.42 23.13
CA ASN A 370 -63.86 -19.70 23.37
C ASN A 370 -64.66 -20.44 24.45
N VAL A 371 -65.16 -19.71 25.45
CA VAL A 371 -65.80 -20.28 26.64
C VAL A 371 -67.00 -19.41 27.02
N CYS A 372 -68.20 -19.96 26.88
CA CYS A 372 -69.43 -19.30 27.31
C CYS A 372 -69.79 -19.73 28.74
N LEU A 373 -70.08 -18.76 29.60
CA LEU A 373 -70.31 -18.96 31.03
C LEU A 373 -71.80 -18.83 31.35
N GLN A 374 -72.35 -19.70 32.20
CA GLN A 374 -73.76 -19.60 32.63
C GLN A 374 -73.89 -18.62 33.81
N LEU A 375 -73.86 -17.32 33.51
CA LEU A 375 -73.99 -16.26 34.50
C LEU A 375 -75.46 -15.89 34.78
N ARG A 376 -75.79 -15.62 36.04
CA ARG A 376 -77.11 -15.13 36.46
C ARG A 376 -77.15 -13.61 36.36
N GLN A 377 -78.25 -13.07 35.84
CA GLN A 377 -78.44 -11.62 35.74
C GLN A 377 -78.35 -10.94 37.13
N HIS A 378 -77.89 -9.69 37.15
CA HIS A 378 -77.78 -8.84 38.35
C HIS A 378 -76.83 -9.35 39.46
N THR A 379 -75.88 -10.23 39.14
CA THR A 379 -74.86 -10.70 40.11
C THR A 379 -73.44 -10.43 39.62
N ASN A 380 -72.55 -10.04 40.52
CA ASN A 380 -71.16 -9.76 40.17
C ASN A 380 -70.33 -11.05 40.23
N TYR A 381 -69.40 -11.20 39.29
CA TYR A 381 -68.55 -12.38 39.18
C TYR A 381 -67.07 -11.99 39.12
N THR A 382 -66.21 -12.81 39.72
CA THR A 382 -64.79 -12.88 39.35
C THR A 382 -64.55 -14.19 38.63
N VAL A 383 -63.88 -14.13 37.47
CA VAL A 383 -63.48 -15.31 36.70
C VAL A 383 -61.96 -15.34 36.67
N GLU A 384 -61.37 -16.40 37.22
CA GLU A 384 -59.93 -16.66 37.16
C GLU A 384 -59.68 -17.80 36.17
N ILE A 385 -58.83 -17.56 35.17
CA ILE A 385 -58.40 -18.53 34.15
C ILE A 385 -56.92 -18.81 34.40
N ILE A 386 -56.58 -20.07 34.66
CA ILE A 386 -55.22 -20.54 34.94
C ILE A 386 -54.80 -21.48 33.80
N ALA A 387 -53.58 -21.32 33.27
CA ALA A 387 -52.96 -22.26 32.33
C ALA A 387 -51.96 -23.15 33.07
N ASP A 388 -52.19 -24.47 33.10
CA ASP A 388 -51.50 -25.36 34.06
C ASP A 388 -50.01 -25.55 33.75
N SER A 389 -49.60 -25.65 32.48
CA SER A 389 -48.21 -25.96 32.13
C SER A 389 -47.19 -24.89 32.57
N ILE A 390 -47.69 -23.67 32.82
CA ILE A 390 -46.94 -22.45 33.16
C ILE A 390 -47.46 -21.71 34.42
N ASN A 391 -48.57 -22.15 35.04
CA ASN A 391 -49.24 -21.52 36.20
C ASN A 391 -49.52 -20.01 36.02
N LEU A 392 -49.80 -19.58 34.78
CA LEU A 392 -50.13 -18.19 34.50
C LEU A 392 -51.63 -17.94 34.70
N ARG A 393 -51.98 -16.79 35.27
CA ARG A 393 -53.35 -16.47 35.71
C ARG A 393 -53.87 -15.18 35.08
N LEU A 394 -55.04 -15.26 34.46
CA LEU A 394 -55.82 -14.13 34.00
C LEU A 394 -57.04 -13.97 34.93
N ARG A 395 -57.23 -12.78 35.50
CA ARG A 395 -58.39 -12.47 36.37
C ARG A 395 -59.27 -11.42 35.71
N LEU A 396 -60.52 -11.78 35.44
CA LEU A 396 -61.56 -10.89 34.91
C LEU A 396 -62.59 -10.61 36.02
N ARG A 397 -63.02 -9.35 36.12
CA ARG A 397 -64.15 -8.94 36.98
C ARG A 397 -65.31 -8.57 36.07
N ILE A 398 -66.45 -9.23 36.25
CA ILE A 398 -67.68 -9.00 35.51
C ILE A 398 -68.67 -8.38 36.49
N ALA A 399 -68.97 -7.10 36.31
CA ALA A 399 -69.99 -6.40 37.07
C ALA A 399 -71.23 -6.20 36.19
N HIS A 400 -72.41 -6.53 36.68
CA HIS A 400 -73.66 -6.26 35.96
C HIS A 400 -73.99 -4.76 36.06
N PRO A 401 -74.09 -4.02 34.94
CA PRO A 401 -74.43 -2.60 34.98
C PRO A 401 -75.92 -2.39 35.27
N VAL A 402 -76.25 -1.45 36.17
CA VAL A 402 -77.61 -0.92 36.28
C VAL A 402 -77.88 0.01 35.10
N ILE A 403 -78.97 -0.22 34.37
CA ILE A 403 -79.37 0.66 33.26
C ILE A 403 -80.04 1.92 33.82
N HIS A 404 -79.27 3.00 33.91
CA HIS A 404 -79.81 4.37 33.93
C HIS A 404 -79.49 5.06 32.60
N PRO A 405 -80.46 5.73 31.95
CA PRO A 405 -80.24 6.42 30.68
C PRO A 405 -79.56 7.79 30.88
N VAL A 406 -78.29 7.79 31.25
CA VAL A 406 -77.44 8.99 31.23
C VAL A 406 -76.75 9.07 29.88
N VAL A 407 -77.33 9.85 28.95
CA VAL A 407 -76.70 10.13 27.65
C VAL A 407 -75.73 11.30 27.81
N GLU A 408 -74.56 11.03 28.40
CA GLU A 408 -73.39 11.83 28.08
C GLU A 408 -73.07 11.62 26.60
N LYS A 409 -73.21 12.68 25.79
CA LYS A 409 -72.91 12.63 24.36
C LYS A 409 -71.39 12.57 24.16
N THR A 410 -70.86 11.37 23.98
CA THR A 410 -69.48 11.11 23.55
C THR A 410 -69.21 11.78 22.20
N VAL A 411 -68.69 13.02 22.23
CA VAL A 411 -68.50 13.89 21.05
C VAL A 411 -67.73 13.18 19.93
N PHE A 412 -66.76 12.35 20.32
CA PHE A 412 -66.02 11.45 19.44
C PHE A 412 -66.59 10.03 19.55
N ASN A 413 -67.12 9.50 18.45
CA ASN A 413 -67.53 8.10 18.33
C ASN A 413 -66.75 7.39 17.21
N ASN A 414 -66.73 6.05 17.26
CA ASN A 414 -66.23 5.18 16.18
C ASN A 414 -64.85 5.60 15.61
N ILE A 415 -63.89 5.85 16.51
CA ILE A 415 -62.52 6.24 16.13
C ILE A 415 -61.82 5.04 15.51
N SER A 416 -61.25 5.24 14.32
CA SER A 416 -60.52 4.22 13.57
C SER A 416 -59.22 4.79 13.00
N ILE A 417 -58.22 3.92 12.87
CA ILE A 417 -56.92 4.19 12.27
C ILE A 417 -56.86 3.38 10.98
N PHE A 418 -56.40 3.99 9.88
CA PHE A 418 -56.19 3.32 8.60
C PHE A 418 -54.97 3.90 7.88
N ASN A 419 -54.39 3.13 6.96
CA ASN A 419 -53.16 3.46 6.23
C ASN A 419 -51.98 3.90 7.15
N ASP A 420 -51.94 3.38 8.38
CA ASP A 420 -51.00 3.65 9.48
C ASP A 420 -50.76 5.13 9.88
N THR A 421 -51.41 6.07 9.18
CA THR A 421 -51.12 7.52 9.23
C THR A 421 -52.38 8.38 9.20
N CYS A 422 -53.56 7.78 8.95
CA CYS A 422 -54.83 8.50 8.87
C CYS A 422 -55.77 8.10 10.01
N ILE A 423 -56.43 9.12 10.59
CA ILE A 423 -57.41 8.98 11.67
C ILE A 423 -58.79 9.34 11.12
N LYS A 424 -59.80 8.54 11.47
CA LYS A 424 -61.20 8.81 11.14
C LYS A 424 -62.07 8.68 12.37
N TRP A 425 -62.98 9.62 12.59
CA TRP A 425 -63.94 9.59 13.70
C TRP A 425 -65.32 10.05 13.24
N GLN A 426 -66.33 9.73 14.04
CA GLN A 426 -67.73 10.06 13.77
C GLN A 426 -68.22 11.13 14.77
N ARG A 427 -68.82 12.21 14.25
CA ARG A 427 -69.45 13.27 15.04
C ARG A 427 -70.86 12.86 15.49
N VAL A 428 -71.25 13.27 16.69
CA VAL A 428 -72.59 13.01 17.23
C VAL A 428 -73.64 13.83 16.49
N PRO A 429 -74.77 13.25 16.03
CA PRO A 429 -75.90 14.02 15.51
C PRO A 429 -76.43 14.97 16.60
N GLY A 430 -76.17 16.27 16.41
CA GLY A 430 -76.25 17.29 17.46
C GLY A 430 -77.11 18.50 17.09
N ARG A 431 -76.74 19.22 16.02
CA ARG A 431 -77.44 20.42 15.49
C ARG A 431 -77.32 20.44 13.95
N ARG A 432 -77.82 21.51 13.32
CA ARG A 432 -77.61 21.78 11.87
C ARG A 432 -76.12 21.65 11.52
N GLN A 433 -75.81 21.23 10.28
CA GLN A 433 -74.42 21.19 9.82
C GLN A 433 -73.75 22.55 10.02
N SER A 434 -72.78 22.56 10.94
CA SER A 434 -71.90 23.67 11.23
C SER A 434 -70.47 23.14 11.19
N GLU A 435 -69.57 23.94 10.65
CA GLU A 435 -68.14 23.70 10.74
C GLU A 435 -67.73 23.62 12.23
N GLU A 436 -67.07 22.52 12.60
CA GLU A 436 -66.43 22.37 13.90
C GLU A 436 -64.91 22.37 13.70
N THR A 437 -64.22 23.22 14.46
CA THR A 437 -62.77 23.22 14.54
C THR A 437 -62.32 22.30 15.67
N TYR A 438 -61.42 21.39 15.33
CA TYR A 438 -60.70 20.52 16.26
C TYR A 438 -59.25 20.99 16.38
N LEU A 439 -58.70 20.97 17.58
CA LEU A 439 -57.27 21.17 17.82
C LEU A 439 -56.63 19.81 18.03
N ILE A 440 -55.70 19.45 17.14
CA ILE A 440 -54.95 18.19 17.19
C ILE A 440 -53.51 18.51 17.61
N HIS A 441 -53.10 17.94 18.74
CA HIS A 441 -51.74 17.99 19.26
C HIS A 441 -51.08 16.62 19.09
N LEU A 442 -49.90 16.59 18.49
CA LEU A 442 -49.13 15.39 18.18
C LEU A 442 -47.78 15.43 18.87
N VAL A 443 -47.40 14.34 19.51
CA VAL A 443 -46.06 14.13 20.09
C VAL A 443 -45.51 12.78 19.62
N GLY A 444 -44.53 12.81 18.72
CA GLY A 444 -43.82 11.66 18.18
C GLY A 444 -42.49 11.41 18.88
N LEU A 445 -42.28 10.17 19.34
CA LEU A 445 -41.07 9.71 20.02
C LEU A 445 -40.50 8.46 19.34
N ARG A 446 -39.18 8.31 19.33
CA ARG A 446 -38.48 7.11 18.86
C ARG A 446 -37.79 6.41 20.02
N TRP A 447 -38.24 5.20 20.36
CA TRP A 447 -37.75 4.45 21.52
C TRP A 447 -36.23 4.15 21.48
N TYR A 448 -35.64 4.10 20.29
CA TYR A 448 -34.21 3.90 20.05
C TYR A 448 -33.38 5.20 20.00
N GLN A 449 -34.03 6.37 19.91
CA GLN A 449 -33.40 7.67 19.71
C GLN A 449 -33.99 8.70 20.70
N LYS A 450 -33.47 8.73 21.93
CA LYS A 450 -33.98 9.57 23.04
C LYS A 450 -34.04 11.08 22.74
N GLU A 451 -33.23 11.57 21.80
CA GLU A 451 -33.19 12.98 21.37
C GLU A 451 -34.25 13.33 20.30
N PHE A 452 -35.03 12.36 19.81
CA PHE A 452 -36.08 12.60 18.83
C PHE A 452 -37.42 12.89 19.50
N SER A 453 -37.84 14.15 19.42
CA SER A 453 -39.19 14.63 19.70
C SER A 453 -39.74 15.37 18.49
N HIS A 454 -40.78 14.83 17.85
CA HIS A 454 -41.52 15.48 16.77
C HIS A 454 -42.86 15.97 17.32
N GLU A 455 -42.94 17.25 17.69
CA GLU A 455 -44.16 17.88 18.22
C GLU A 455 -44.82 18.76 17.16
N MET A 456 -46.15 18.73 17.08
CA MET A 456 -46.95 19.54 16.16
C MET A 456 -48.33 19.86 16.76
N ILE A 457 -48.84 21.06 16.52
CA ILE A 457 -50.23 21.44 16.81
C ILE A 457 -50.86 21.94 15.52
N LEU A 458 -52.06 21.47 15.19
CA LEU A 458 -52.80 21.90 14.01
C LEU A 458 -54.30 22.02 14.29
N ASN A 459 -54.94 22.99 13.63
CA ASN A 459 -56.38 23.19 13.68
C ASN A 459 -57.01 22.55 12.42
N PHE A 460 -58.04 21.74 12.62
CA PHE A 460 -58.77 21.04 11.56
C PHE A 460 -60.25 21.38 11.63
N THR A 461 -60.75 22.11 10.64
CA THR A 461 -62.15 22.55 10.55
C THR A 461 -62.92 21.66 9.59
N THR A 462 -64.12 21.19 9.97
CA THR A 462 -64.90 20.25 9.16
C THR A 462 -66.42 20.37 9.38
N ASP A 463 -67.18 20.24 8.29
CA ASP A 463 -68.65 20.12 8.27
C ASP A 463 -69.11 18.65 8.15
N SER A 464 -68.21 17.74 7.75
CA SER A 464 -68.45 16.30 7.57
C SER A 464 -68.89 15.61 8.87
N TRP A 465 -69.77 14.61 8.74
CA TRP A 465 -70.18 13.73 9.84
C TRP A 465 -69.13 12.66 10.20
N ASN A 466 -68.28 12.30 9.24
CA ASN A 466 -67.22 11.31 9.40
C ASN A 466 -65.87 11.93 8.97
N PRO A 467 -65.36 12.95 9.70
CA PRO A 467 -64.08 13.57 9.42
C PRO A 467 -62.92 12.57 9.33
N GLU A 468 -61.99 12.87 8.43
CA GLU A 468 -60.86 12.03 8.06
C GLU A 468 -59.62 12.93 7.94
N LEU A 469 -58.55 12.58 8.65
CA LEU A 469 -57.33 13.39 8.78
C LEU A 469 -56.11 12.49 8.60
N CYS A 470 -55.42 12.62 7.47
CA CYS A 470 -54.13 12.00 7.22
C CYS A 470 -52.99 12.89 7.70
N LEU A 471 -52.03 12.31 8.41
CA LEU A 471 -50.95 13.00 9.10
C LEU A 471 -49.59 12.63 8.50
N ASN A 472 -48.71 13.62 8.29
CA ASN A 472 -47.38 13.39 7.71
C ASN A 472 -46.39 12.87 8.77
N LEU A 473 -46.58 11.61 9.18
CA LEU A 473 -45.86 10.99 10.29
C LEU A 473 -44.54 10.33 9.85
N SER A 474 -43.50 10.42 10.68
CA SER A 474 -42.18 9.85 10.40
C SER A 474 -42.13 8.34 10.68
N SER A 475 -41.78 7.53 9.68
CA SER A 475 -41.63 6.07 9.80
C SER A 475 -40.73 5.63 10.95
N GLY A 476 -41.03 4.47 11.54
CA GLY A 476 -40.31 3.91 12.69
C GLY A 476 -40.55 4.64 14.02
N SER A 477 -41.59 5.45 14.13
CA SER A 477 -41.84 6.32 15.30
C SER A 477 -43.22 6.07 15.91
N ASN A 478 -43.31 6.23 17.24
CA ASN A 478 -44.55 6.11 17.99
C ASN A 478 -45.08 7.52 18.29
N TYR A 479 -46.28 7.83 17.81
CA TYR A 479 -46.97 9.09 18.02
C TYR A 479 -48.09 8.92 19.04
N THR A 480 -48.21 9.91 19.91
CA THR A 480 -49.42 10.15 20.70
C THR A 480 -50.12 11.36 20.12
N VAL A 481 -51.41 11.22 19.78
CA VAL A 481 -52.23 12.24 19.14
C VAL A 481 -53.42 12.53 20.03
N ASN A 482 -53.53 13.76 20.50
CA ASN A 482 -54.62 14.28 21.29
C ASN A 482 -55.52 15.14 20.40
N ILE A 483 -56.73 14.65 20.09
CA ILE A 483 -57.74 15.39 19.33
C ILE A 483 -58.69 16.03 20.34
N SER A 484 -58.88 17.34 20.26
CA SER A 484 -59.71 18.11 21.19
C SER A 484 -60.69 19.03 20.45
N THR A 485 -61.83 19.33 21.05
CA THR A 485 -62.75 20.39 20.58
C THR A 485 -62.11 21.76 20.78
N ALA A 486 -62.46 22.76 19.96
CA ALA A 486 -61.92 24.13 20.11
C ALA A 486 -62.21 24.81 21.47
N ASP A 487 -63.15 24.30 22.27
CA ASP A 487 -63.42 24.74 23.64
C ASP A 487 -62.69 23.91 24.72
N LEU A 488 -61.85 22.96 24.31
CA LEU A 488 -61.05 22.02 25.10
C LEU A 488 -61.80 21.15 26.12
N LYS A 489 -63.15 21.17 26.13
CA LYS A 489 -63.96 20.41 27.10
C LYS A 489 -63.97 18.90 26.81
N HIS A 490 -63.78 18.51 25.56
CA HIS A 490 -63.76 17.12 25.14
C HIS A 490 -62.45 16.85 24.39
N SER A 491 -61.75 15.81 24.79
CA SER A 491 -60.53 15.36 24.15
C SER A 491 -60.46 13.84 24.09
N VAL A 492 -59.70 13.31 23.13
CA VAL A 492 -59.44 11.89 22.98
C VAL A 492 -58.01 11.65 22.53
N LEU A 493 -57.36 10.68 23.18
CA LEU A 493 -55.94 10.38 23.01
C LEU A 493 -55.78 9.05 22.27
N ILE A 494 -54.99 9.09 21.19
CA ILE A 494 -54.81 8.02 20.22
C ILE A 494 -53.32 7.71 20.12
N HIS A 495 -52.95 6.43 20.08
CA HIS A 495 -51.58 6.00 19.83
C HIS A 495 -51.44 5.45 18.41
N LEU A 496 -50.43 5.93 17.69
CA LEU A 496 -50.08 5.52 16.33
C LEU A 496 -48.63 5.03 16.32
N SER A 497 -48.38 3.85 15.75
CA SER A 497 -47.02 3.32 15.55
C SER A 497 -46.77 3.14 14.07
N VAL A 498 -46.04 4.08 13.45
CA VAL A 498 -45.77 4.03 12.01
C VAL A 498 -44.66 3.01 11.76
N PRO A 499 -44.90 1.92 11.01
CA PRO A 499 -43.86 0.93 10.73
C PRO A 499 -42.70 1.54 9.91
N LEU A 500 -41.59 0.82 9.87
CA LEU A 500 -40.54 1.10 8.89
C LEU A 500 -41.03 0.65 7.52
N ALA A 501 -40.91 1.52 6.51
CA ALA A 501 -41.51 1.30 5.20
C ALA A 501 -40.87 0.12 4.47
N GLY A 502 -41.56 -1.02 4.44
CA GLY A 502 -41.09 -2.20 3.72
C GLY A 502 -41.84 -3.49 4.02
N HIS A 503 -43.07 -3.61 3.52
CA HIS A 503 -43.57 -4.93 3.11
C HIS A 503 -44.59 -4.83 1.98
N TRP A 504 -44.39 -5.69 0.97
CA TRP A 504 -45.27 -6.01 -0.17
C TRP A 504 -45.95 -4.85 -0.95
N GLU A 505 -45.30 -4.41 -2.03
CA GLU A 505 -45.92 -4.46 -3.37
C GLU A 505 -44.81 -4.48 -4.43
N THR A 506 -45.00 -5.22 -5.53
CA THR A 506 -43.95 -5.46 -6.54
C THR A 506 -44.34 -5.01 -7.93
N PRO A 507 -43.48 -4.21 -8.58
CA PRO A 507 -43.26 -4.36 -10.02
C PRO A 507 -41.75 -4.46 -10.38
N GLN A 508 -41.36 -5.66 -10.83
CA GLN A 508 -40.29 -5.97 -11.80
C GLN A 508 -39.12 -4.96 -12.02
N VAL A 509 -38.01 -5.14 -11.28
CA VAL A 509 -36.66 -4.70 -11.67
C VAL A 509 -35.66 -5.81 -11.30
N PRO A 510 -34.66 -6.17 -12.13
CA PRO A 510 -33.89 -7.41 -11.93
C PRO A 510 -32.67 -7.29 -11.00
N SER A 511 -32.47 -8.34 -10.20
CA SER A 511 -31.18 -8.85 -9.69
C SER A 511 -30.20 -7.87 -9.04
N GLY A 512 -30.48 -7.41 -7.81
CA GLY A 512 -29.45 -6.84 -6.94
C GLY A 512 -29.94 -6.31 -5.59
N ILE A 513 -29.30 -6.73 -4.50
CA ILE A 513 -29.43 -6.21 -3.13
C ILE A 513 -30.84 -6.33 -2.51
N LEU A 514 -31.01 -7.30 -1.60
CA LEU A 514 -32.05 -7.25 -0.57
C LEU A 514 -31.72 -6.14 0.43
N LEU A 515 -32.31 -4.96 0.27
CA LEU A 515 -32.29 -3.90 1.28
C LEU A 515 -33.25 -4.27 2.42
N ASN A 516 -32.77 -4.17 3.66
CA ASN A 516 -33.60 -4.36 4.84
C ASN A 516 -34.26 -3.00 5.19
N PRO A 517 -35.59 -2.91 5.43
CA PRO A 517 -36.26 -1.62 5.60
C PRO A 517 -35.86 -0.79 6.83
N SER A 518 -35.00 -1.33 7.72
CA SER A 518 -34.34 -0.57 8.79
C SER A 518 -33.08 0.20 8.36
N ASP A 519 -32.66 0.06 7.11
CA ASP A 519 -31.37 0.54 6.63
C ASP A 519 -31.44 2.05 6.28
N PRO A 520 -30.33 2.79 6.39
CA PRO A 520 -30.28 4.16 5.87
C PRO A 520 -30.32 4.14 4.35
N PRO A 521 -30.91 5.14 3.67
CA PRO A 521 -30.83 5.23 2.21
C PRO A 521 -29.37 5.33 1.74
N SER A 522 -29.06 4.63 0.66
CA SER A 522 -27.77 4.77 -0.03
C SER A 522 -27.59 6.22 -0.52
N PRO A 523 -26.35 6.75 -0.53
CA PRO A 523 -26.08 8.10 -1.00
C PRO A 523 -26.22 8.17 -2.51
N GLN A 524 -26.69 9.31 -3.03
CA GLN A 524 -26.72 9.53 -4.47
C GLN A 524 -25.29 9.80 -4.95
N VAL A 525 -24.81 8.92 -5.83
CA VAL A 525 -23.48 8.95 -6.42
C VAL A 525 -23.59 9.01 -7.93
N GLU A 526 -22.65 9.71 -8.57
CA GLU A 526 -22.38 9.55 -9.99
C GLU A 526 -21.47 8.32 -10.15
N PHE A 527 -21.95 7.26 -10.81
CA PHE A 527 -21.15 6.06 -11.02
C PHE A 527 -20.12 6.25 -12.14
N MET A 528 -18.83 6.14 -11.79
CA MET A 528 -17.74 6.36 -12.75
C MET A 528 -16.98 5.07 -13.05
N SER A 529 -16.93 4.66 -14.32
CA SER A 529 -16.07 3.55 -14.79
C SER A 529 -14.92 4.11 -15.63
N THR A 530 -13.70 4.00 -15.13
CA THR A 530 -12.49 4.63 -15.72
C THR A 530 -11.40 3.61 -16.04
N ARG A 531 -10.52 3.99 -16.98
CA ARG A 531 -9.24 3.33 -17.26
C ARG A 531 -8.11 4.36 -17.17
N ASP A 532 -6.94 3.90 -16.73
CA ASP A 532 -5.68 4.65 -16.62
C ASP A 532 -5.66 5.84 -15.64
N PHE A 533 -6.75 6.61 -15.51
CA PHE A 533 -6.88 7.80 -14.67
C PHE A 533 -7.69 7.55 -13.38
N ILE A 534 -7.37 8.31 -12.32
CA ILE A 534 -8.07 8.26 -11.03
C ILE A 534 -9.16 9.35 -11.00
N PRO A 535 -10.46 9.02 -10.97
CA PRO A 535 -11.53 10.01 -10.96
C PRO A 535 -11.60 10.80 -9.64
N LEU A 536 -11.95 12.09 -9.75
CA LEU A 536 -12.46 12.87 -8.63
C LEU A 536 -13.89 12.39 -8.34
N LEU A 537 -14.12 11.86 -7.14
CA LEU A 537 -15.41 11.32 -6.77
C LEU A 537 -16.25 12.36 -6.03
N SER A 538 -17.57 12.39 -6.28
CA SER A 538 -18.50 13.22 -5.51
C SER A 538 -19.80 12.50 -5.20
N PHE A 539 -20.44 12.87 -4.08
CA PHE A 539 -21.74 12.33 -3.67
C PHE A 539 -22.62 13.41 -3.03
N LEU A 540 -23.93 13.21 -3.13
CA LEU A 540 -24.93 14.00 -2.40
C LEU A 540 -25.29 13.32 -1.08
N LYS A 541 -25.43 14.12 -0.02
CA LYS A 541 -25.79 13.66 1.31
C LYS A 541 -27.21 13.08 1.31
N ALA A 542 -27.40 11.87 1.83
CA ALA A 542 -28.71 11.22 1.87
C ALA A 542 -29.59 11.77 3.01
N GLU A 543 -30.91 11.71 2.84
CA GLU A 543 -31.89 12.14 3.84
C GLU A 543 -32.02 11.12 4.98
N GLY A 544 -32.01 11.60 6.24
CA GLY A 544 -32.09 10.76 7.44
C GLY A 544 -33.48 10.21 7.79
N ARG A 545 -34.25 9.70 6.81
CA ARG A 545 -35.65 9.25 7.01
C ARG A 545 -35.80 8.21 8.14
N ASN A 546 -34.95 7.19 8.12
CA ASN A 546 -34.87 6.15 9.16
C ASN A 546 -33.98 6.53 10.38
N GLY A 547 -33.51 7.78 10.46
CA GLY A 547 -32.66 8.31 11.53
C GLY A 547 -31.47 9.15 11.00
N PRO A 548 -30.88 10.03 11.83
CA PRO A 548 -29.88 11.01 11.40
C PRO A 548 -28.51 10.37 11.17
N ILE A 549 -28.23 9.98 9.91
CA ILE A 549 -27.00 9.29 9.45
C ILE A 549 -25.76 9.74 10.22
N SER A 550 -24.95 8.80 10.72
CA SER A 550 -23.78 9.10 11.56
C SER A 550 -22.51 9.37 10.76
N SER A 551 -22.17 8.54 9.77
CA SER A 551 -20.96 8.71 8.95
C SER A 551 -21.10 8.10 7.57
N TYR A 552 -20.20 8.49 6.68
CA TYR A 552 -19.99 7.92 5.36
C TYR A 552 -18.57 7.35 5.28
N GLN A 553 -18.46 6.07 4.91
CA GLN A 553 -17.22 5.30 4.88
C GLN A 553 -16.86 4.96 3.43
N VAL A 554 -15.62 5.23 3.02
CA VAL A 554 -15.12 4.93 1.66
C VAL A 554 -14.20 3.73 1.72
N ILE A 555 -14.54 2.68 0.95
CA ILE A 555 -13.85 1.39 0.93
C ILE A 555 -13.27 1.15 -0.46
N VAL A 556 -12.02 0.70 -0.51
CA VAL A 556 -11.31 0.31 -1.74
C VAL A 556 -11.11 -1.20 -1.74
N ILE A 557 -11.49 -1.86 -2.84
CA ILE A 557 -11.41 -3.32 -3.01
C ILE A 557 -10.52 -3.62 -4.23
N PRO A 558 -9.32 -4.20 -4.05
CA PRO A 558 -8.46 -4.56 -5.17
C PRO A 558 -8.87 -5.89 -5.82
N GLY A 559 -8.68 -6.00 -7.13
CA GLY A 559 -8.45 -7.30 -7.79
C GLY A 559 -9.65 -8.17 -8.17
N ILE A 560 -10.87 -7.65 -8.27
CA ILE A 560 -12.06 -8.43 -8.70
C ILE A 560 -12.74 -7.78 -9.92
N PRO A 561 -13.01 -8.50 -11.04
CA PRO A 561 -13.73 -7.95 -12.20
C PRO A 561 -15.24 -7.76 -11.96
N LEU A 562 -15.76 -8.26 -10.84
CA LEU A 562 -17.14 -8.14 -10.36
C LEU A 562 -17.11 -7.52 -8.97
N CYS A 563 -17.77 -6.38 -8.76
CA CYS A 563 -17.83 -5.65 -7.48
C CYS A 563 -18.72 -6.34 -6.42
N ASN A 564 -18.47 -7.62 -6.13
CA ASN A 564 -19.27 -8.41 -5.20
C ASN A 564 -18.85 -8.14 -3.74
N PHE A 565 -19.43 -7.11 -3.12
CA PHE A 565 -19.16 -6.71 -1.74
C PHE A 565 -20.39 -6.88 -0.84
N ASN A 566 -20.26 -7.68 0.22
CA ASN A 566 -21.29 -7.77 1.25
C ASN A 566 -21.23 -6.54 2.17
N CYS A 567 -22.19 -5.62 2.01
CA CYS A 567 -22.30 -4.40 2.81
C CYS A 567 -22.39 -4.64 4.34
N TYR A 568 -22.75 -5.84 4.77
CA TYR A 568 -22.83 -6.22 6.18
C TYR A 568 -21.55 -6.86 6.75
N SER A 569 -20.55 -7.16 5.92
CA SER A 569 -19.31 -7.75 6.45
C SER A 569 -18.49 -6.76 7.29
N LEU A 570 -17.80 -7.34 8.28
CA LEU A 570 -16.80 -6.72 9.15
C LEU A 570 -15.43 -7.40 9.02
N THR A 571 -15.30 -8.40 8.15
CA THR A 571 -14.06 -9.17 7.95
C THR A 571 -12.96 -8.30 7.32
N ASN A 572 -11.92 -8.00 8.11
CA ASN A 572 -10.65 -7.40 7.68
C ASN A 572 -10.73 -6.10 6.84
N LEU A 573 -11.57 -5.13 7.23
CA LEU A 573 -11.26 -3.73 6.90
C LEU A 573 -10.09 -3.26 7.78
N SER A 574 -8.88 -3.33 7.25
CA SER A 574 -7.66 -2.97 7.98
C SER A 574 -7.50 -1.45 8.13
N TYR A 575 -7.06 -1.00 9.32
CA TYR A 575 -6.79 0.42 9.62
C TYR A 575 -5.58 1.00 8.84
N PHE A 576 -4.71 0.11 8.34
CA PHE A 576 -3.57 0.41 7.49
C PHE A 576 -3.45 -0.73 6.47
N SER A 577 -3.02 -0.43 5.25
CA SER A 577 -2.70 -1.42 4.21
C SER A 577 -1.40 -2.19 4.56
N LYS A 578 -1.45 -3.00 5.62
CA LYS A 578 -0.35 -3.90 6.03
C LYS A 578 -0.40 -5.19 5.22
N GLY A 579 0.64 -5.42 4.43
CA GLY A 579 0.97 -6.72 3.85
C GLY A 579 0.12 -7.12 2.64
N SER A 580 -1.08 -7.66 2.89
CA SER A 580 -1.94 -8.28 1.86
C SER A 580 -2.15 -7.44 0.59
N GLU A 581 -1.94 -8.09 -0.56
CA GLU A 581 -2.14 -7.55 -1.90
C GLU A 581 -3.60 -7.59 -2.38
N SER A 582 -4.49 -8.24 -1.61
CA SER A 582 -5.89 -8.56 -1.95
C SER A 582 -6.94 -8.02 -0.96
N ASP A 583 -6.53 -7.50 0.20
CA ASP A 583 -7.48 -7.07 1.24
C ASP A 583 -8.16 -5.74 0.89
N SER A 584 -9.47 -5.66 1.15
CA SER A 584 -10.21 -4.40 1.08
C SER A 584 -9.86 -3.51 2.27
N TYR A 585 -9.61 -2.23 2.05
CA TYR A 585 -9.25 -1.29 3.10
C TYR A 585 -10.20 -0.08 3.13
N MET A 586 -10.34 0.54 4.31
CA MET A 586 -11.09 1.78 4.46
C MET A 586 -10.14 2.96 4.22
N THR A 587 -10.45 3.80 3.25
CA THR A 587 -9.57 4.86 2.74
C THR A 587 -9.97 6.25 3.26
N ALA A 588 -11.22 6.39 3.74
CA ALA A 588 -11.73 7.58 4.40
C ALA A 588 -12.98 7.28 5.25
N GLU A 589 -13.17 8.04 6.33
CA GLU A 589 -14.47 8.18 7.01
C GLU A 589 -14.81 9.67 7.21
N PHE A 590 -16.05 10.05 6.90
CA PHE A 590 -16.58 11.40 7.05
C PHE A 590 -17.77 11.41 8.01
N SER A 591 -17.72 12.23 9.06
CA SER A 591 -18.88 12.46 9.92
C SER A 591 -19.97 13.19 9.15
N ALA A 592 -21.21 12.73 9.20
CA ALA A 592 -22.31 13.36 8.46
C ALA A 592 -22.62 14.80 8.96
N LYS A 593 -22.12 15.18 10.15
CA LYS A 593 -22.17 16.55 10.69
C LYS A 593 -21.11 17.48 10.09
N SER A 594 -20.00 16.94 9.56
CA SER A 594 -18.91 17.73 8.97
C SER A 594 -18.95 17.79 7.43
N ILE A 595 -20.02 17.29 6.82
CA ILE A 595 -20.25 17.36 5.37
C ILE A 595 -21.05 18.64 5.05
N PRO A 596 -20.56 19.53 4.16
CA PRO A 596 -21.30 20.69 3.67
C PRO A 596 -22.66 20.30 3.10
N GLU A 597 -23.67 21.15 3.24
CA GLU A 597 -25.08 20.73 3.33
C GLU A 597 -25.57 19.80 2.21
N ASN A 598 -25.09 19.95 0.97
CA ASN A 598 -25.55 19.17 -0.18
C ASN A 598 -24.52 18.21 -0.83
N ARG A 599 -23.21 18.49 -0.82
CA ARG A 599 -22.22 17.71 -1.61
C ARG A 599 -20.86 17.60 -0.92
N LEU A 600 -20.23 16.42 -1.03
CA LEU A 600 -18.81 16.20 -0.73
C LEU A 600 -18.05 15.76 -1.98
N THR A 601 -16.80 16.22 -2.12
CA THR A 601 -15.83 15.76 -3.11
C THR A 601 -14.66 15.04 -2.43
N PHE A 602 -14.12 14.01 -3.08
CA PHE A 602 -13.08 13.15 -2.55
C PHE A 602 -12.09 12.72 -3.65
N VAL A 603 -10.80 12.87 -3.39
CA VAL A 603 -9.72 12.40 -4.25
C VAL A 603 -9.24 11.05 -3.73
N LEU A 604 -9.04 10.06 -4.60
CA LEU A 604 -8.52 8.75 -4.21
C LEU A 604 -6.99 8.73 -4.21
N GLY A 605 -6.40 8.21 -3.13
CA GLY A 605 -4.96 7.94 -3.04
C GLY A 605 -4.07 9.17 -2.87
N ASP A 606 -4.61 10.30 -2.39
CA ASP A 606 -3.90 11.57 -2.19
C ASP A 606 -2.92 11.58 -1.00
N ARG A 607 -2.87 10.48 -0.21
CA ARG A 607 -2.00 10.29 0.97
C ARG A 607 -2.37 11.16 2.18
N LEU A 608 -3.59 11.73 2.21
CA LEU A 608 -4.13 12.43 3.37
C LEU A 608 -4.84 11.46 4.33
N TYR A 609 -5.24 11.97 5.51
CA TYR A 609 -5.99 11.21 6.51
C TYR A 609 -7.42 11.74 6.66
N TYR A 610 -8.40 10.85 6.65
CA TYR A 610 -9.83 11.18 6.73
C TYR A 610 -10.51 10.29 7.77
N GLY A 611 -11.02 10.89 8.86
CA GLY A 611 -11.68 10.16 9.95
C GLY A 611 -10.77 9.19 10.72
N GLY A 612 -9.45 9.33 10.60
CA GLY A 612 -8.45 8.41 11.15
C GLY A 612 -7.92 7.36 10.17
N TYR A 613 -8.44 7.29 8.95
CA TYR A 613 -8.01 6.34 7.91
C TYR A 613 -7.09 7.02 6.90
N TYR A 614 -6.07 6.29 6.43
CA TYR A 614 -5.07 6.78 5.48
C TYR A 614 -5.50 6.52 4.03
N ASN A 615 -5.52 7.57 3.21
CA ASN A 615 -5.93 7.49 1.81
C ASN A 615 -4.79 6.94 0.92
N ALA A 616 -4.55 5.63 1.01
CA ALA A 616 -3.40 4.97 0.42
C ALA A 616 -3.38 5.06 -1.13
N PRO A 617 -2.21 5.36 -1.74
CA PRO A 617 -2.09 5.52 -3.19
C PRO A 617 -2.28 4.20 -3.93
N LEU A 618 -3.08 4.23 -5.01
CA LEU A 618 -3.40 3.06 -5.81
C LEU A 618 -2.16 2.53 -6.56
N LYS A 619 -1.89 1.22 -6.46
CA LYS A 619 -0.81 0.53 -7.19
C LYS A 619 -1.16 0.42 -8.69
N PRO A 620 -0.17 0.56 -9.61
CA PRO A 620 -0.40 0.48 -11.05
C PRO A 620 -0.72 -0.95 -11.51
N ARG A 621 -1.30 -1.07 -12.71
CA ARG A 621 -1.70 -2.35 -13.35
C ARG A 621 -2.62 -3.22 -12.49
N LYS A 622 -3.42 -2.60 -11.61
CA LYS A 622 -4.48 -3.26 -10.84
C LYS A 622 -5.82 -2.58 -11.09
N ALA A 623 -6.88 -3.37 -10.97
CA ALA A 623 -8.26 -2.89 -10.96
C ALA A 623 -8.77 -2.74 -9.53
N TYR A 624 -9.60 -1.72 -9.30
CA TYR A 624 -10.15 -1.35 -8.01
C TYR A 624 -11.65 -1.07 -8.11
N CYS A 625 -12.43 -1.67 -7.22
CA CYS A 625 -13.81 -1.25 -6.99
C CYS A 625 -13.88 -0.33 -5.77
N ILE A 626 -14.59 0.78 -5.90
CA ILE A 626 -14.76 1.80 -4.85
C ILE A 626 -16.20 1.75 -4.36
N VAL A 627 -16.37 1.52 -3.07
CA VAL A 627 -17.68 1.39 -2.42
C VAL A 627 -17.86 2.50 -1.39
N LEU A 628 -18.99 3.21 -1.47
CA LEU A 628 -19.40 4.21 -0.49
C LEU A 628 -20.48 3.60 0.42
N ARG A 629 -20.22 3.56 1.73
CA ARG A 629 -21.09 2.98 2.76
C ARG A 629 -21.67 4.08 3.65
N THR A 630 -22.99 4.23 3.67
CA THR A 630 -23.70 5.04 4.66
C THR A 630 -23.83 4.25 5.96
N VAL A 631 -23.49 4.85 7.10
CA VAL A 631 -23.61 4.22 8.42
C VAL A 631 -24.52 5.03 9.34
N SER A 632 -25.51 4.36 9.91
CA SER A 632 -26.42 4.85 10.94
C SER A 632 -26.18 4.10 12.25
N LYS A 633 -25.89 4.81 13.34
CA LYS A 633 -25.56 4.20 14.64
C LYS A 633 -26.32 4.88 15.78
N TRP A 634 -27.26 4.15 16.40
CA TRP A 634 -28.05 4.60 17.55
C TRP A 634 -27.75 3.69 18.75
N ASN A 635 -27.11 4.22 19.80
CA ASN A 635 -26.72 3.44 20.97
C ASN A 635 -25.93 2.16 20.60
N TRP A 636 -26.54 0.97 20.70
CA TRP A 636 -25.95 -0.32 20.33
C TRP A 636 -26.39 -0.82 18.94
N MET A 637 -27.37 -0.19 18.30
CA MET A 637 -27.80 -0.53 16.94
C MET A 637 -26.92 0.16 15.90
N ARG A 638 -26.51 -0.59 14.88
CA ARG A 638 -25.80 -0.10 13.69
C ARG A 638 -26.46 -0.70 12.44
N THR A 639 -27.04 0.14 11.59
CA THR A 639 -27.51 -0.24 10.24
C THR A 639 -26.69 0.51 9.19
N GLN A 640 -26.57 -0.06 8.00
CA GLN A 640 -25.66 0.47 6.97
C GLN A 640 -26.06 0.01 5.58
N SER A 641 -25.95 0.91 4.62
CA SER A 641 -26.19 0.64 3.20
C SER A 641 -24.96 1.01 2.38
N CYS A 642 -24.84 0.43 1.18
CA CYS A 642 -23.68 0.60 0.34
C CYS A 642 -24.10 0.85 -1.11
N VAL A 643 -23.30 1.64 -1.82
CA VAL A 643 -23.40 1.83 -3.26
C VAL A 643 -22.01 1.72 -3.88
N ILE A 644 -21.92 1.14 -5.07
CA ILE A 644 -20.68 1.16 -5.85
C ILE A 644 -20.54 2.57 -6.42
N TRP A 645 -19.46 3.26 -6.05
CA TRP A 645 -19.21 4.64 -6.42
C TRP A 645 -18.42 4.73 -7.71
N ALA A 646 -17.40 3.89 -7.86
CA ALA A 646 -16.58 3.84 -9.07
C ALA A 646 -15.90 2.49 -9.29
N HIS A 647 -15.49 2.26 -10.54
CA HIS A 647 -14.64 1.14 -10.95
C HIS A 647 -13.46 1.71 -11.75
N ILE A 648 -12.25 1.45 -11.29
CA ILE A 648 -11.01 1.91 -11.94
C ILE A 648 -10.29 0.67 -12.46
N ARG A 649 -9.94 0.61 -13.74
CA ARG A 649 -9.20 -0.50 -14.35
C ARG A 649 -7.83 -0.04 -14.82
N ASP A 650 -6.87 -0.97 -14.82
CA ASP A 650 -5.61 -0.86 -15.55
C ASP A 650 -4.86 0.46 -15.32
N ILE A 651 -4.73 0.92 -14.08
CA ILE A 651 -4.06 2.20 -13.78
C ILE A 651 -2.62 2.18 -14.33
N SER A 652 -2.37 2.93 -15.41
CA SER A 652 -1.05 3.18 -15.94
C SER A 652 -0.66 4.63 -15.65
N PHE A 653 0.47 4.82 -14.95
CA PHE A 653 1.02 6.16 -14.79
C PHE A 653 1.75 6.53 -16.09
N PRO A 654 1.41 7.65 -16.76
CA PRO A 654 2.16 8.10 -17.92
C PRO A 654 3.61 8.39 -17.52
N VAL A 655 4.56 8.12 -18.42
CA VAL A 655 6.01 8.36 -18.19
C VAL A 655 6.33 9.85 -18.40
N GLN A 656 5.63 10.71 -17.66
CA GLN A 656 5.72 12.16 -17.71
C GLN A 656 5.58 12.73 -16.29
N HIS A 657 6.69 12.74 -15.53
CA HIS A 657 6.97 13.76 -14.51
C HIS A 657 8.40 13.69 -13.94
N LEU A 658 9.08 12.53 -14.03
CA LEU A 658 10.43 12.35 -13.49
C LEU A 658 11.49 13.24 -14.18
N THR A 659 11.28 13.61 -15.45
CA THR A 659 12.17 14.48 -16.23
C THR A 659 12.14 15.94 -15.78
N MET A 660 10.97 16.48 -15.43
CA MET A 660 10.79 17.91 -15.13
C MET A 660 11.40 18.33 -13.78
N VAL A 661 11.39 17.45 -12.77
CA VAL A 661 11.95 17.75 -11.43
C VAL A 661 13.48 17.73 -11.44
N ILE A 662 14.09 16.89 -12.28
CA ILE A 662 15.54 16.85 -12.45
C ILE A 662 16.01 18.10 -13.24
N LEU A 663 15.31 18.48 -14.30
CA LEU A 663 15.66 19.69 -15.06
C LEU A 663 15.49 20.98 -14.25
N SER A 664 14.44 21.11 -13.44
CA SER A 664 14.25 22.31 -12.60
C SER A 664 15.25 22.39 -11.44
N SER A 665 15.60 21.27 -10.81
CA SER A 665 16.60 21.25 -9.73
C SER A 665 18.02 21.45 -10.25
N VAL A 666 18.41 20.86 -11.39
CA VAL A 666 19.71 21.13 -12.03
C VAL A 666 19.81 22.58 -12.50
N ALA A 667 18.74 23.17 -13.04
CA ALA A 667 18.73 24.59 -13.40
C ALA A 667 18.89 25.49 -12.18
N ALA A 668 18.17 25.22 -11.08
CA ALA A 668 18.27 26.00 -9.84
C ALA A 668 19.65 25.89 -9.17
N ILE A 669 20.25 24.68 -9.15
CA ILE A 669 21.62 24.50 -8.64
C ILE A 669 22.63 25.25 -9.53
N SER A 670 22.45 25.22 -10.85
CA SER A 670 23.32 25.93 -11.80
C SER A 670 23.25 27.45 -11.64
N THR A 671 22.05 28.03 -11.43
CA THR A 671 21.91 29.48 -11.22
C THR A 671 22.43 29.92 -9.85
N ILE A 672 22.26 29.11 -8.80
CA ILE A 672 22.88 29.36 -7.48
C ILE A 672 24.41 29.30 -7.58
N PHE A 673 24.97 28.33 -8.30
CA PHE A 673 26.42 28.23 -8.50
C PHE A 673 26.99 29.41 -9.32
N LEU A 674 26.28 29.86 -10.36
CA LEU A 674 26.61 31.08 -11.11
C LEU A 674 26.54 32.35 -10.24
N LEU A 675 25.52 32.48 -9.38
CA LEU A 675 25.41 33.61 -8.44
C LEU A 675 26.56 33.62 -7.42
N LEU A 676 26.94 32.45 -6.89
CA LEU A 676 28.09 32.30 -5.98
C LEU A 676 29.41 32.64 -6.68
N LEU A 677 29.60 32.23 -7.94
CA LEU A 677 30.77 32.61 -8.74
C LEU A 677 30.80 34.11 -9.04
N CYS A 678 29.68 34.74 -9.37
CA CYS A 678 29.60 36.19 -9.55
C CYS A 678 29.95 36.95 -8.26
N LEU A 679 29.42 36.51 -7.11
CA LEU A 679 29.73 37.09 -5.80
C LEU A 679 31.22 36.94 -5.45
N ALA A 680 31.81 35.77 -5.72
CA ALA A 680 33.24 35.54 -5.52
C ALA A 680 34.11 36.44 -6.43
N CYS A 681 33.71 36.65 -7.69
CA CYS A 681 34.39 37.58 -8.59
C CYS A 681 34.30 39.03 -8.11
N THR A 682 33.14 39.49 -7.62
CA THR A 682 32.99 40.87 -7.10
C THR A 682 33.78 41.15 -5.82
N PHE A 683 34.15 40.12 -5.05
CA PHE A 683 35.02 40.25 -3.87
C PHE A 683 36.52 40.23 -4.18
N ASN A 684 36.90 40.02 -5.44
CA ASN A 684 38.30 39.87 -5.87
C ASN A 684 38.77 41.06 -6.75
N SER A 685 38.03 42.17 -6.74
CA SER A 685 38.31 43.38 -7.54
C SER A 685 38.13 44.69 -6.74
N SER A 686 38.48 44.66 -5.45
CA SER A 686 38.42 45.80 -4.51
C SER A 686 39.66 45.83 -3.62
#